data_AF-A0A7S1BN32-F1
#
_entry.id   AF-A0A7S1BN32-F1
#
_cell.length_a   1.000
_cell.length_b   1.000
_cell.length_c   1.000
_cell.angle_alpha   90.00
_cell.angle_beta   90.00
_cell.angle_gamma   90.00
#
_symmetry.space_group_name_H-M   'P 1'
#
loop_
_entity.id
_entity.type
_entity.pdbx_description
1 polymer ?
#
loop_
_entity_poly.entity_id
_entity_poly.type
_entity_poly.pdbx_seq_one_letter_code
_entity_poly.pdbx_strand_id
1 'polypeptide(L)'
;MGFFKQKNKEKKVGETFSTSLNKNKSSSPQSADTAAQMSLRSSLSFSSPESGKEAKTATPMSSRLSLSSPSTECDKKKGITSTGKPQLPNVKTDSTISSRSADSPPGTVTNKDEWPSIAQFLSQYPSTIEMIPDLILNFEADIHSLKVNYALRALVSLSEENDCHNCEKIVFADNGRLVPALLSFLRHCGCGSPNQYLALLLLNNLSIPAENKRVIAIEYRATHILGRLLCADPSCHFIAIILVNLTSADVNLRVKLVEPGPIELVDALAFTLRIAASSPEDSATHSAIPTQLSGEEFSPKSLLINALNASFLYTVASSSPPAITPSLTNDGAHQISFNPNVQIFPETARWCLCALKNLTVPSHNIYAATAIIGCGIMPLIFRIITPIALINDPKSCDVDSLKDPALSIVLNMSMVAAARPYLRKENAIQILSIIADQLNDRDDSIIDPDGKAIQNLRCLKSRMALSFLVGSEGYYGQPRPSGRLSYRHPDETTIMLMASESNLLLELLSDVLHHPEKQGPGGYSAESFTVKGILYSIRCLLTSDMNQNTIAITSGTCLNILLLKAIAYHTFLDLPTVDADTAEYACFSLYLLSSFGFKNPFLPKEFSQDKFLEKVLISYLNSMIITPAGKHAAEQILLRVSYLVFENDPECIAIWNNLNPNNFEFDMKLKQIVGQVILEDLWSINSGAQPLEMIFSRPILRSRIPKTNIESPWDKASIKVFPSALHAVQDLSFGSKEFQHTVPIDDILIANNIACSANGEMIQSYNFVWSWENTGQSIHKDLEHSLKLDDADEPFSLFGCKCGGSKKTFT
;
A
#
# COMPACT_ATOMS: atom_id res chain seq x y z
N MET A 1 -14.24 -28.73 43.07
CA MET A 1 -13.64 -29.71 44.02
C MET A 1 -12.93 -30.76 43.18
N GLY A 2 -11.62 -30.98 43.14
CA GLY A 2 -10.44 -30.36 43.76
C GLY A 2 -9.17 -31.01 43.16
N PHE A 3 -8.05 -30.27 43.23
CA PHE A 3 -6.62 -30.69 43.21
C PHE A 3 -6.06 -31.41 41.96
N PHE A 4 -4.97 -30.95 41.31
CA PHE A 4 -3.61 -30.77 41.86
C PHE A 4 -2.81 -29.60 41.22
N LYS A 5 -1.91 -29.01 42.03
CA LYS A 5 -0.90 -27.97 41.73
C LYS A 5 0.50 -28.60 41.55
N GLN A 6 1.35 -28.06 40.67
CA GLN A 6 2.74 -27.56 40.90
C GLN A 6 3.47 -27.37 39.54
N LYS A 7 3.88 -26.14 39.15
CA LYS A 7 5.12 -25.35 39.46
C LYS A 7 6.30 -25.62 38.53
N ASN A 8 6.75 -24.57 37.83
CA ASN A 8 8.14 -24.12 37.54
C ASN A 8 8.09 -23.13 36.35
N LYS A 9 8.89 -22.07 36.20
CA LYS A 9 9.88 -21.35 37.02
C LYS A 9 10.21 -20.09 36.20
N GLU A 10 9.89 -18.89 36.67
CA GLU A 10 10.31 -17.64 36.02
C GLU A 10 11.69 -17.21 36.53
N LYS A 11 12.56 -16.80 35.61
CA LYS A 11 13.92 -16.31 35.86
C LYS A 11 13.92 -14.79 35.65
N LYS A 12 13.91 -14.02 36.75
CA LYS A 12 14.18 -12.57 36.76
C LYS A 12 15.69 -12.34 36.74
N VAL A 13 16.15 -11.47 35.84
CA VAL A 13 17.43 -10.78 35.91
C VAL A 13 17.09 -9.30 36.10
N GLY A 14 17.63 -8.70 37.16
CA GLY A 14 17.48 -7.29 37.46
C GLY A 14 18.68 -6.49 36.98
N GLU A 15 18.50 -5.18 36.86
CA GLU A 15 19.57 -4.21 37.01
C GLU A 15 18.99 -2.89 37.53
N THR A 16 19.64 -2.42 38.59
CA THR A 16 19.44 -1.22 39.40
C THR A 16 20.13 0.00 38.78
N PHE A 17 19.57 1.21 38.87
CA PHE A 17 20.36 2.44 39.12
C PHE A 17 19.50 3.59 39.71
N SER A 18 19.76 3.82 41.00
CA SER A 18 19.94 5.07 41.76
C SER A 18 19.08 6.33 41.50
N THR A 19 18.31 6.66 42.54
CA THR A 19 17.79 7.98 42.93
C THR A 19 18.88 8.93 43.44
N SER A 20 18.76 10.23 43.17
CA SER A 20 19.29 11.30 44.02
C SER A 20 18.25 12.39 44.28
N LEU A 21 17.99 12.61 45.57
CA LEU A 21 17.26 13.75 46.12
C LEU A 21 18.15 15.01 46.07
N ASN A 22 17.53 16.19 45.89
CA ASN A 22 17.87 17.31 46.75
C ASN A 22 16.68 18.27 46.99
N LYS A 23 16.66 18.80 48.21
CA LYS A 23 15.57 19.48 48.93
C LYS A 23 15.75 21.01 48.95
N ASN A 24 14.64 21.68 49.33
CA ASN A 24 14.51 22.99 50.01
C ASN A 24 14.53 24.25 49.10
N LYS A 25 13.73 25.32 49.33
CA LYS A 25 12.84 25.73 50.44
C LYS A 25 12.05 26.99 50.02
N SER A 26 10.84 27.17 50.62
CA SER A 26 10.16 28.42 51.08
C SER A 26 9.89 29.55 50.05
N SER A 27 8.78 30.29 50.06
CA SER A 27 7.79 30.63 51.10
C SER A 27 6.50 31.22 50.47
N SER A 28 5.40 30.99 51.17
CA SER A 28 4.01 31.52 51.09
C SER A 28 3.91 33.07 51.20
N PRO A 29 2.73 33.73 51.28
CA PRO A 29 1.36 33.19 51.46
C PRO A 29 0.17 33.89 50.74
N GLN A 30 -0.93 33.13 50.69
CA GLN A 30 -2.34 33.46 50.99
C GLN A 30 -2.99 34.77 50.50
N SER A 31 -4.12 34.60 49.82
CA SER A 31 -5.40 35.10 50.36
C SER A 31 -6.52 34.11 50.04
N ALA A 32 -7.36 33.91 51.05
CA ALA A 32 -8.56 33.07 51.07
C ALA A 32 -9.81 33.99 51.10
N ASP A 33 -10.98 33.35 51.16
CA ASP A 33 -12.35 33.86 51.34
C ASP A 33 -13.15 33.95 50.01
N THR A 34 -14.32 33.32 49.83
CA THR A 34 -15.28 32.73 50.79
C THR A 34 -16.24 31.75 50.06
N ALA A 35 -16.62 30.66 50.75
CA ALA A 35 -17.95 30.01 50.94
C ALA A 35 -19.08 30.19 49.88
N ALA A 36 -20.09 29.33 49.70
CA ALA A 36 -20.52 28.01 50.17
C ALA A 36 -21.89 27.68 49.51
N GLN A 37 -22.31 26.40 49.54
CA GLN A 37 -23.67 25.80 49.61
C GLN A 37 -23.81 24.58 48.66
N MET A 38 -23.78 23.35 49.21
CA MET A 38 -24.95 22.48 49.54
C MET A 38 -25.80 22.13 48.30
N SER A 39 -25.69 20.94 47.69
CA SER A 39 -26.15 19.58 48.10
C SER A 39 -27.66 19.32 47.94
N LEU A 40 -27.96 18.16 47.33
CA LEU A 40 -29.17 17.30 47.40
C LEU A 40 -30.19 17.29 46.22
N ARG A 41 -30.32 16.07 45.68
CA ARG A 41 -31.52 15.29 45.31
C ARG A 41 -32.52 15.87 44.27
N SER A 42 -32.79 15.05 43.24
CA SER A 42 -34.04 14.25 43.19
C SER A 42 -34.10 13.32 41.97
N SER A 43 -34.19 12.03 42.25
CA SER A 43 -34.75 10.98 41.39
C SER A 43 -36.28 11.11 41.31
N LEU A 44 -36.86 11.01 40.12
CA LEU A 44 -38.30 10.76 39.92
C LEU A 44 -38.51 9.73 38.80
N SER A 45 -39.10 8.61 39.20
CA SER A 45 -39.71 7.55 38.41
C SER A 45 -41.22 7.77 38.35
N PHE A 46 -41.87 7.52 37.20
CA PHE A 46 -43.30 7.21 37.03
C PHE A 46 -43.46 6.78 35.55
N SER A 47 -44.31 5.87 35.08
CA SER A 47 -45.12 4.76 35.59
C SER A 47 -45.92 4.28 34.37
N SER A 48 -46.01 2.98 34.13
CA SER A 48 -46.94 2.38 33.15
C SER A 48 -48.41 2.62 33.53
N PRO A 49 -49.33 2.38 32.60
CA PRO A 49 -50.59 1.72 32.95
C PRO A 49 -50.80 0.44 32.14
N GLU A 50 -51.14 -0.64 32.86
CA GLU A 50 -51.79 -1.85 32.35
C GLU A 50 -53.32 -1.68 32.35
N SER A 51 -54.00 -2.28 31.37
CA SER A 51 -55.16 -3.19 31.50
C SER A 51 -55.68 -3.49 30.09
N GLY A 52 -56.11 -4.69 29.67
CA GLY A 52 -56.23 -6.01 30.27
C GLY A 52 -57.23 -6.85 29.46
N LYS A 53 -56.95 -8.17 29.34
CA LYS A 53 -57.88 -9.31 29.05
C LYS A 53 -58.40 -9.46 27.59
N GLU A 54 -58.54 -10.65 26.97
CA GLU A 54 -58.57 -12.05 27.44
C GLU A 54 -58.40 -13.06 26.26
N ALA A 55 -57.69 -14.17 26.53
CA ALA A 55 -57.82 -15.57 26.08
C ALA A 55 -58.17 -15.99 24.62
N LYS A 56 -57.31 -16.84 24.00
CA LYS A 56 -57.53 -18.31 23.78
C LYS A 56 -56.45 -18.99 22.90
N THR A 57 -55.86 -20.07 23.44
CA THR A 57 -55.43 -21.35 22.82
C THR A 57 -54.88 -21.39 21.37
N ALA A 58 -53.62 -21.84 21.19
CA ALA A 58 -53.27 -23.08 20.44
C ALA A 58 -51.74 -23.30 20.27
N THR A 59 -51.41 -24.59 20.32
CA THR A 59 -50.22 -25.42 20.03
C THR A 59 -49.24 -24.94 18.93
N PRO A 60 -47.93 -25.30 18.99
CA PRO A 60 -46.94 -24.87 17.99
C PRO A 60 -46.91 -25.81 16.77
N MET A 61 -46.96 -25.25 15.56
CA MET A 61 -46.51 -25.92 14.35
C MET A 61 -45.51 -25.04 13.61
N SER A 62 -44.30 -25.59 13.51
CA SER A 62 -43.23 -25.17 12.63
C SER A 62 -43.65 -25.36 11.17
N SER A 63 -43.76 -24.26 10.41
CA SER A 63 -43.81 -24.31 8.95
C SER A 63 -42.82 -23.30 8.38
N ARG A 64 -41.70 -23.83 7.88
CA ARG A 64 -40.82 -23.20 6.90
C ARG A 64 -41.67 -22.85 5.68
N LEU A 65 -41.74 -21.57 5.32
CA LEU A 65 -42.17 -21.13 4.00
C LEU A 65 -40.93 -21.02 3.11
N SER A 66 -40.78 -22.01 2.24
CA SER A 66 -39.96 -21.97 1.04
C SER A 66 -40.58 -20.98 0.05
N LEU A 67 -39.91 -19.86 -0.18
CA LEU A 67 -40.19 -18.96 -1.30
C LEU A 67 -39.36 -19.42 -2.50
N SER A 68 -40.08 -19.92 -3.49
CA SER A 68 -39.63 -20.26 -4.84
C SER A 68 -39.13 -19.02 -5.57
N SER A 69 -37.87 -19.05 -6.01
CA SER A 69 -37.31 -18.09 -6.95
C SER A 69 -37.97 -18.25 -8.34
N PRO A 70 -38.38 -17.17 -9.02
CA PRO A 70 -38.79 -17.25 -10.41
C PRO A 70 -37.57 -17.40 -11.31
N SER A 71 -37.57 -18.43 -12.14
CA SER A 71 -36.69 -18.62 -13.28
C SER A 71 -36.99 -17.57 -14.35
N THR A 72 -36.09 -16.60 -14.54
CA THR A 72 -36.11 -15.73 -15.71
C THR A 72 -35.38 -16.40 -16.86
N GLU A 73 -36.17 -16.77 -17.87
CA GLU A 73 -35.79 -17.09 -19.24
C GLU A 73 -34.78 -16.06 -19.79
N CYS A 74 -33.61 -16.56 -20.21
CA CYS A 74 -32.56 -15.76 -20.81
C CYS A 74 -32.81 -15.71 -22.33
N ASP A 75 -33.40 -14.60 -22.78
CA ASP A 75 -33.67 -14.36 -24.19
C ASP A 75 -32.37 -14.09 -24.97
N LYS A 76 -32.20 -14.86 -26.05
CA LYS A 76 -31.08 -14.81 -26.98
C LYS A 76 -30.99 -13.44 -27.65
N LYS A 77 -29.94 -12.66 -27.35
CA LYS A 77 -29.45 -11.58 -28.23
C LYS A 77 -28.16 -11.99 -28.94
N LYS A 78 -28.19 -11.75 -30.25
CA LYS A 78 -27.19 -12.10 -31.27
C LYS A 78 -25.80 -11.61 -30.89
N GLY A 79 -24.84 -12.54 -30.88
CA GLY A 79 -23.43 -12.26 -30.68
C GLY A 79 -22.80 -11.55 -31.88
N ILE A 80 -22.08 -10.47 -31.60
CA ILE A 80 -20.96 -10.00 -32.41
C ILE A 80 -19.73 -10.67 -31.78
N THR A 81 -19.18 -11.66 -32.47
CA THR A 81 -17.96 -12.36 -32.06
C THR A 81 -16.74 -11.48 -32.32
N SER A 82 -16.24 -10.83 -31.27
CA SER A 82 -14.86 -10.37 -31.18
C SER A 82 -14.06 -11.43 -30.44
N THR A 83 -13.42 -12.33 -31.19
CA THR A 83 -12.50 -13.33 -30.63
C THR A 83 -11.07 -12.80 -30.69
N GLY A 84 -10.66 -12.06 -29.67
CA GLY A 84 -9.25 -11.80 -29.37
C GLY A 84 -8.80 -12.72 -28.24
N LYS A 85 -8.28 -13.91 -28.55
CA LYS A 85 -7.56 -14.75 -27.58
C LYS A 85 -6.15 -14.18 -27.38
N PRO A 86 -5.61 -14.13 -26.14
CA PRO A 86 -4.17 -13.99 -25.95
C PRO A 86 -3.50 -15.31 -26.40
N GLN A 87 -2.71 -15.26 -27.47
CA GLN A 87 -1.81 -16.36 -27.83
C GLN A 87 -0.57 -16.28 -26.95
N LEU A 88 -0.27 -17.35 -26.22
CA LEU A 88 1.06 -17.60 -25.65
C LEU A 88 2.10 -17.61 -26.80
N PRO A 89 3.29 -17.01 -26.62
CA PRO A 89 4.31 -17.00 -27.65
C PRO A 89 4.79 -18.43 -27.92
N ASN A 90 4.67 -18.83 -29.17
CA ASN A 90 5.10 -20.12 -29.68
C ASN A 90 6.63 -20.09 -29.81
N VAL A 91 7.36 -20.48 -28.76
CA VAL A 91 8.81 -20.62 -28.78
C VAL A 91 9.16 -21.85 -29.62
N LYS A 92 9.56 -21.63 -30.88
CA LYS A 92 10.25 -22.64 -31.68
C LYS A 92 11.64 -22.85 -31.10
N THR A 93 11.84 -23.97 -30.43
CA THR A 93 13.17 -24.49 -30.09
C THR A 93 13.83 -25.07 -31.33
N ASP A 94 14.59 -24.25 -32.07
CA ASP A 94 15.60 -24.76 -33.01
C ASP A 94 16.89 -25.06 -32.23
N SER A 95 17.05 -26.31 -31.80
CA SER A 95 18.30 -26.81 -31.22
C SER A 95 19.07 -27.64 -32.25
N THR A 96 19.86 -26.98 -33.09
CA THR A 96 20.88 -27.63 -33.92
C THR A 96 22.12 -27.86 -33.05
N ILE A 97 22.13 -28.95 -32.28
CA ILE A 97 23.33 -29.40 -31.56
C ILE A 97 24.14 -30.32 -32.50
N SER A 98 25.31 -29.84 -32.89
CA SER A 98 26.34 -30.63 -33.58
C SER A 98 26.98 -31.61 -32.60
N SER A 99 26.58 -32.89 -32.66
CA SER A 99 27.22 -33.96 -31.90
C SER A 99 28.41 -34.54 -32.68
N ARG A 100 29.62 -34.34 -32.14
CA ARG A 100 30.83 -35.08 -32.54
C ARG A 100 30.66 -36.56 -32.19
N SER A 101 30.96 -37.39 -33.18
CA SER A 101 31.07 -38.85 -33.15
C SER A 101 32.09 -39.37 -32.14
N ALA A 102 31.69 -40.32 -31.30
CA ALA A 102 32.58 -41.27 -30.65
C ALA A 102 31.87 -42.64 -30.55
N ASP A 103 32.65 -43.69 -30.81
CA ASP A 103 32.28 -45.06 -31.12
C ASP A 103 31.43 -45.78 -30.06
N SER A 104 30.49 -46.60 -30.53
CA SER A 104 29.74 -47.59 -29.74
C SER A 104 30.35 -48.99 -29.89
N PRO A 105 30.39 -49.84 -28.83
CA PRO A 105 30.45 -51.29 -29.00
C PRO A 105 29.05 -51.93 -28.99
N PRO A 106 28.85 -53.09 -29.65
CA PRO A 106 27.53 -53.68 -29.89
C PRO A 106 27.06 -54.59 -28.75
N GLY A 107 25.77 -54.58 -28.46
CA GLY A 107 25.14 -55.47 -27.47
C GLY A 107 23.63 -55.27 -27.36
N THR A 108 22.90 -55.49 -28.46
CA THR A 108 21.44 -55.38 -28.53
C THR A 108 20.78 -56.65 -27.98
N VAL A 109 20.03 -56.52 -26.89
CA VAL A 109 18.94 -57.45 -26.54
C VAL A 109 17.63 -56.71 -26.80
N THR A 110 16.96 -57.05 -27.89
CA THR A 110 15.64 -56.52 -28.26
C THR A 110 14.56 -57.34 -27.60
N ASN A 111 13.94 -56.83 -26.54
CA ASN A 111 12.56 -57.17 -26.20
C ASN A 111 11.66 -56.00 -26.61
N LYS A 112 11.01 -56.15 -27.76
CA LYS A 112 9.89 -55.32 -28.21
C LYS A 112 8.62 -55.83 -27.54
N ASP A 113 8.33 -55.32 -26.35
CA ASP A 113 6.94 -55.23 -25.89
C ASP A 113 6.38 -53.90 -26.40
N GLU A 114 5.89 -53.90 -27.64
CA GLU A 114 5.17 -52.77 -28.23
C GLU A 114 3.80 -52.64 -27.52
N TRP A 115 3.76 -51.82 -26.48
CA TRP A 115 2.49 -51.34 -25.92
C TRP A 115 1.79 -50.45 -26.96
N PRO A 116 0.44 -50.42 -27.00
CA PRO A 116 -0.31 -49.51 -27.85
C PRO A 116 0.21 -48.08 -27.66
N SER A 117 0.19 -47.28 -28.74
CA SER A 117 0.44 -45.85 -28.64
C SER A 117 -0.35 -45.28 -27.46
N ILE A 118 0.30 -44.53 -26.56
CA ILE A 118 -0.35 -43.94 -25.37
C ILE A 118 -1.62 -43.18 -25.75
N ALA A 119 -1.68 -42.61 -26.96
CA ALA A 119 -2.87 -41.97 -27.51
C ALA A 119 -4.04 -42.94 -27.80
N GLN A 120 -3.77 -44.18 -28.21
CA GLN A 120 -4.78 -45.24 -28.36
C GLN A 120 -5.25 -45.80 -27.01
N PHE A 121 -4.38 -45.82 -26.00
CA PHE A 121 -4.76 -46.30 -24.67
C PHE A 121 -5.59 -45.25 -23.91
N LEU A 122 -5.21 -43.97 -23.99
CA LEU A 122 -5.97 -42.86 -23.39
C LEU A 122 -7.32 -42.62 -24.08
N SER A 123 -7.47 -42.98 -25.36
CA SER A 123 -8.77 -42.90 -26.05
C SER A 123 -9.72 -44.04 -25.70
N GLN A 124 -9.21 -45.14 -25.12
CA GLN A 124 -10.04 -46.31 -24.75
C GLN A 124 -10.66 -46.21 -23.36
N TYR A 125 -10.12 -45.36 -22.47
CA TYR A 125 -10.63 -45.21 -21.11
C TYR A 125 -10.77 -43.71 -20.79
N PRO A 126 -11.97 -43.12 -20.92
CA PRO A 126 -12.19 -41.77 -20.43
C PRO A 126 -11.89 -41.77 -18.93
N SER A 127 -10.89 -41.00 -18.52
CA SER A 127 -10.60 -40.78 -17.11
C SER A 127 -11.86 -40.21 -16.47
N THR A 128 -12.36 -40.85 -15.41
CA THR A 128 -13.49 -40.32 -14.62
C THR A 128 -13.03 -40.06 -13.20
N ILE A 129 -13.74 -39.18 -12.49
CA ILE A 129 -13.48 -38.86 -11.08
C ILE A 129 -13.51 -40.13 -10.20
N GLU A 130 -14.32 -41.12 -10.58
CA GLU A 130 -14.43 -42.42 -9.87
C GLU A 130 -13.12 -43.23 -9.91
N MET A 131 -12.24 -42.97 -10.88
CA MET A 131 -10.95 -43.67 -11.00
C MET A 131 -9.86 -43.09 -10.09
N ILE A 132 -10.07 -41.92 -9.47
CA ILE A 132 -9.04 -41.22 -8.68
C ILE A 132 -8.40 -42.12 -7.59
N PRO A 133 -9.15 -42.91 -6.80
CA PRO A 133 -8.55 -43.81 -5.80
C PRO A 133 -7.52 -44.77 -6.42
N ASP A 134 -7.84 -45.38 -7.56
CA ASP A 134 -6.95 -46.31 -8.26
C ASP A 134 -5.74 -45.59 -8.87
N LEU A 135 -5.94 -44.36 -9.39
CA LEU A 135 -4.86 -43.54 -9.91
C LEU A 135 -3.88 -43.12 -8.81
N ILE A 136 -4.36 -42.81 -7.59
CA ILE A 136 -3.52 -42.52 -6.42
C ILE A 136 -2.65 -43.72 -6.08
N LEU A 137 -3.25 -44.91 -5.95
CA LEU A 137 -2.51 -46.13 -5.63
C LEU A 137 -1.43 -46.43 -6.67
N ASN A 138 -1.70 -46.16 -7.94
CA ASN A 138 -0.76 -46.41 -9.03
C ASN A 138 0.51 -45.55 -8.96
N PHE A 139 0.46 -44.32 -8.44
CA PHE A 139 1.66 -43.50 -8.31
C PHE A 139 2.32 -43.53 -6.91
N GLU A 140 1.62 -44.03 -5.89
CA GLU A 140 2.22 -44.32 -4.57
C GLU A 140 3.10 -45.59 -4.58
N ALA A 141 2.84 -46.55 -5.47
CA ALA A 141 3.46 -47.88 -5.43
C ALA A 141 4.95 -47.93 -5.85
N ASP A 142 5.31 -47.25 -6.95
CA ASP A 142 6.69 -47.20 -7.46
C ASP A 142 6.90 -45.97 -8.35
N ILE A 143 7.72 -45.03 -7.88
CA ILE A 143 8.01 -43.71 -8.48
C ILE A 143 8.53 -43.82 -9.92
N HIS A 144 9.18 -44.94 -10.27
CA HIS A 144 9.76 -45.16 -11.58
C HIS A 144 8.87 -45.97 -12.53
N SER A 145 7.72 -46.45 -12.07
CA SER A 145 6.86 -47.28 -12.92
C SER A 145 6.16 -46.45 -14.01
N LEU A 146 5.95 -47.08 -15.17
CA LEU A 146 5.11 -46.54 -16.25
C LEU A 146 3.68 -46.21 -15.77
N LYS A 147 3.20 -46.89 -14.72
CA LYS A 147 1.88 -46.65 -14.12
C LYS A 147 1.76 -45.26 -13.49
N VAL A 148 2.84 -44.73 -12.89
CA VAL A 148 2.88 -43.35 -12.38
C VAL A 148 2.63 -42.36 -13.51
N ASN A 149 3.35 -42.52 -14.62
CA ASN A 149 3.24 -41.59 -15.73
C ASN A 149 1.83 -41.58 -16.32
N TYR A 150 1.24 -42.76 -16.48
CA TYR A 150 -0.15 -42.91 -16.91
C TYR A 150 -1.12 -42.25 -15.92
N ALA A 151 -0.98 -42.53 -14.63
CA ALA A 151 -1.87 -41.99 -13.60
C ALA A 151 -1.82 -40.45 -13.56
N LEU A 152 -0.61 -39.87 -13.60
CA LEU A 152 -0.44 -38.42 -13.63
C LEU A 152 -1.03 -37.79 -14.90
N ARG A 153 -0.84 -38.39 -16.08
CA ARG A 153 -1.46 -37.88 -17.32
C ARG A 153 -2.98 -37.92 -17.25
N ALA A 154 -3.55 -39.03 -16.76
CA ALA A 154 -4.99 -39.18 -16.60
C ALA A 154 -5.56 -38.10 -15.67
N LEU A 155 -4.89 -37.83 -14.55
CA LEU A 155 -5.27 -36.78 -13.60
C LEU A 155 -5.10 -35.37 -14.16
N VAL A 156 -4.02 -35.11 -14.93
CA VAL A 156 -3.84 -33.83 -15.63
C VAL A 156 -5.00 -33.60 -16.60
N SER A 157 -5.33 -34.59 -17.43
CA SER A 157 -6.46 -34.49 -18.37
C SER A 157 -7.79 -34.24 -17.64
N LEU A 158 -8.04 -34.91 -16.50
CA LEU A 158 -9.20 -34.63 -15.65
C LEU A 158 -9.23 -33.18 -15.12
N SER A 159 -8.07 -32.62 -14.79
CA SER A 159 -7.96 -31.25 -14.27
C SER A 159 -8.06 -30.16 -15.36
N GLU A 160 -7.84 -30.50 -16.63
CA GLU A 160 -7.88 -29.56 -17.77
C GLU A 160 -9.28 -29.38 -18.35
N GLU A 161 -10.23 -30.27 -18.02
CA GLU A 161 -11.64 -30.05 -18.33
C GLU A 161 -12.09 -28.77 -17.60
N ASN A 162 -12.29 -27.67 -18.36
CA ASN A 162 -12.48 -26.26 -17.96
C ASN A 162 -13.64 -25.94 -16.97
N ASP A 163 -14.02 -26.89 -16.12
CA ASP A 163 -14.99 -26.72 -15.05
C ASP A 163 -14.24 -26.58 -13.71
N CYS A 164 -14.30 -25.38 -13.11
CA CYS A 164 -13.75 -25.15 -11.77
C CYS A 164 -14.34 -26.13 -10.73
N HIS A 165 -15.56 -26.63 -10.95
CA HIS A 165 -16.17 -27.65 -10.09
C HIS A 165 -15.49 -29.02 -10.21
N ASN A 166 -14.87 -29.35 -11.36
CA ASN A 166 -14.05 -30.56 -11.47
C ASN A 166 -12.78 -30.42 -10.62
N CYS A 167 -12.16 -29.23 -10.69
CA CYS A 167 -11.13 -28.73 -9.76
C CYS A 167 -11.33 -29.18 -8.31
N GLU A 168 -12.45 -28.72 -7.75
CA GLU A 168 -12.88 -28.95 -6.38
C GLU A 168 -13.15 -30.44 -6.10
N LYS A 169 -13.92 -31.10 -6.96
CA LYS A 169 -14.23 -32.54 -6.81
C LYS A 169 -12.98 -33.40 -6.80
N ILE A 170 -12.00 -33.10 -7.63
CA ILE A 170 -10.72 -33.82 -7.69
C ILE A 170 -9.95 -33.66 -6.37
N VAL A 171 -9.91 -32.45 -5.78
CA VAL A 171 -9.23 -32.19 -4.51
C VAL A 171 -9.87 -32.94 -3.34
N PHE A 172 -11.20 -33.08 -3.32
CA PHE A 172 -11.93 -33.76 -2.25
C PHE A 172 -12.22 -35.24 -2.53
N ALA A 173 -11.87 -35.76 -3.71
CA ALA A 173 -11.98 -37.17 -4.04
C ALA A 173 -11.09 -38.03 -3.12
N ASP A 174 -11.52 -39.29 -2.90
CA ASP A 174 -10.85 -40.24 -2.00
C ASP A 174 -10.54 -39.63 -0.61
N ASN A 175 -11.51 -38.92 -0.02
CA ASN A 175 -11.36 -38.21 1.26
C ASN A 175 -10.19 -37.22 1.28
N GLY A 176 -9.86 -36.61 0.14
CA GLY A 176 -8.79 -35.62 0.04
C GLY A 176 -7.37 -36.19 -0.03
N ARG A 177 -7.20 -37.49 -0.30
CA ARG A 177 -5.87 -38.14 -0.34
C ARG A 177 -4.98 -37.69 -1.49
N LEU A 178 -5.54 -37.19 -2.58
CA LEU A 178 -4.79 -36.90 -3.81
C LEU A 178 -3.65 -35.89 -3.58
N VAL A 179 -3.94 -34.73 -3.01
CA VAL A 179 -2.94 -33.67 -2.82
C VAL A 179 -1.83 -34.08 -1.83
N PRO A 180 -2.13 -34.67 -0.66
CA PRO A 180 -1.10 -35.27 0.20
C PRO A 180 -0.22 -36.31 -0.51
N ALA A 181 -0.82 -37.19 -1.31
CA ALA A 181 -0.07 -38.20 -2.07
C ALA A 181 0.86 -37.55 -3.11
N LEU A 182 0.38 -36.53 -3.84
CA LEU A 182 1.21 -35.75 -4.77
C LEU A 182 2.36 -35.04 -4.08
N LEU A 183 2.12 -34.40 -2.94
CA LEU A 183 3.16 -33.71 -2.17
C LEU A 183 4.19 -34.69 -1.62
N SER A 184 3.77 -35.88 -1.19
CA SER A 184 4.67 -36.97 -0.80
C SER A 184 5.50 -37.46 -1.99
N PHE A 185 4.86 -37.67 -3.13
CA PHE A 185 5.52 -38.08 -4.38
C PHE A 185 6.61 -37.06 -4.80
N LEU A 186 6.28 -35.76 -4.80
CA LEU A 186 7.21 -34.68 -5.17
C LEU A 186 8.46 -34.62 -4.28
N ARG A 187 8.40 -35.07 -3.02
CA ARG A 187 9.56 -35.11 -2.12
C ARG A 187 10.56 -36.21 -2.46
N HIS A 188 10.12 -37.26 -3.15
CA HIS A 188 10.95 -38.42 -3.49
C HIS A 188 11.26 -38.49 -4.99
N CYS A 189 10.53 -37.74 -5.81
CA CYS A 189 10.73 -37.68 -7.24
C CYS A 189 12.04 -36.96 -7.58
N GLY A 190 12.78 -37.49 -8.55
CA GLY A 190 14.00 -36.83 -9.03
C GLY A 190 13.71 -35.47 -9.67
N CYS A 191 14.49 -34.46 -9.30
CA CYS A 191 14.40 -33.11 -9.87
C CYS A 191 14.58 -33.15 -11.40
N GLY A 192 13.75 -32.40 -12.12
CA GLY A 192 13.74 -32.35 -13.59
C GLY A 192 13.13 -33.57 -14.29
N SER A 193 12.60 -34.55 -13.54
CA SER A 193 11.98 -35.73 -14.17
C SER A 193 10.63 -35.39 -14.82
N PRO A 194 10.22 -36.10 -15.90
CA PRO A 194 8.92 -35.92 -16.53
C PRO A 194 7.74 -36.13 -15.56
N ASN A 195 7.90 -37.04 -14.60
CA ASN A 195 6.87 -37.30 -13.59
C ASN A 195 6.75 -36.14 -12.59
N GLN A 196 7.87 -35.51 -12.19
CA GLN A 196 7.83 -34.29 -11.37
C GLN A 196 7.08 -33.18 -12.10
N TYR A 197 7.37 -32.97 -13.39
CA TYR A 197 6.69 -31.97 -14.20
C TYR A 197 5.16 -32.21 -14.26
N LEU A 198 4.72 -33.44 -14.54
CA LEU A 198 3.29 -33.77 -14.57
C LEU A 198 2.60 -33.60 -13.21
N ALA A 199 3.26 -34.02 -12.12
CA ALA A 199 2.73 -33.87 -10.77
C ALA A 199 2.61 -32.39 -10.37
N LEU A 200 3.60 -31.58 -10.73
CA LEU A 200 3.56 -30.14 -10.53
C LEU A 200 2.45 -29.50 -11.38
N LEU A 201 2.33 -29.86 -12.67
CA LEU A 201 1.28 -29.35 -13.57
C LEU A 201 -0.12 -29.62 -13.03
N LEU A 202 -0.37 -30.84 -12.57
CA LEU A 202 -1.60 -31.19 -11.89
C LEU A 202 -1.83 -30.30 -10.67
N LEU A 203 -0.83 -30.17 -9.78
CA LEU A 203 -0.94 -29.35 -8.58
C LEU A 203 -1.18 -27.86 -8.89
N ASN A 204 -0.60 -27.35 -9.98
CA ASN A 204 -0.88 -26.00 -10.47
C ASN A 204 -2.35 -25.84 -10.83
N ASN A 205 -2.92 -26.75 -11.62
CA ASN A 205 -4.34 -26.71 -11.99
C ASN A 205 -5.24 -26.75 -10.74
N LEU A 206 -4.94 -27.63 -9.79
CA LEU A 206 -5.70 -27.74 -8.54
C LEU A 206 -5.58 -26.50 -7.63
N SER A 207 -4.51 -25.71 -7.76
CA SER A 207 -4.25 -24.51 -6.94
C SER A 207 -4.93 -23.23 -7.43
N ILE A 208 -5.48 -23.21 -8.64
CA ILE A 208 -6.11 -22.03 -9.24
C ILE A 208 -7.47 -21.68 -8.60
N PRO A 209 -8.41 -22.64 -8.42
CA PRO A 209 -9.72 -22.35 -7.82
C PRO A 209 -9.62 -21.80 -6.40
N ALA A 210 -10.39 -20.78 -6.07
CA ALA A 210 -10.33 -20.10 -4.77
C ALA A 210 -10.69 -21.04 -3.60
N GLU A 211 -11.64 -21.95 -3.85
CA GLU A 211 -12.18 -22.95 -2.92
C GLU A 211 -11.07 -23.92 -2.44
N ASN A 212 -10.14 -24.24 -3.33
CA ASN A 212 -9.06 -25.19 -3.07
C ASN A 212 -7.87 -24.58 -2.31
N LYS A 213 -7.64 -23.27 -2.44
CA LYS A 213 -6.40 -22.62 -1.97
C LYS A 213 -6.15 -22.87 -0.49
N ARG A 214 -7.17 -22.74 0.36
CA ARG A 214 -7.02 -22.89 1.82
C ARG A 214 -6.67 -24.31 2.23
N VAL A 215 -7.40 -25.30 1.71
CA VAL A 215 -7.18 -26.72 2.04
C VAL A 215 -5.80 -27.18 1.54
N ILE A 216 -5.44 -26.82 0.30
CA ILE A 216 -4.12 -27.14 -0.27
C ILE A 216 -3.01 -26.45 0.54
N ALA A 217 -3.11 -25.14 0.75
CA ALA A 217 -2.04 -24.36 1.35
C ALA A 217 -1.78 -24.71 2.82
N ILE A 218 -2.84 -24.90 3.62
CA ILE A 218 -2.75 -25.06 5.08
C ILE A 218 -2.98 -26.50 5.53
N GLU A 219 -4.13 -27.09 5.18
CA GLU A 219 -4.54 -28.40 5.71
C GLU A 219 -3.64 -29.53 5.18
N TYR A 220 -3.34 -29.51 3.88
CA TYR A 220 -2.39 -30.42 3.25
C TYR A 220 -0.94 -29.94 3.33
N ARG A 221 -0.69 -28.79 3.97
CA ARG A 221 0.64 -28.20 4.20
C ARG A 221 1.45 -27.99 2.91
N ALA A 222 0.79 -27.75 1.77
CA ALA A 222 1.48 -27.59 0.49
C ALA A 222 2.47 -26.44 0.52
N THR A 223 2.13 -25.30 1.12
CA THR A 223 3.04 -24.12 1.17
C THR A 223 4.34 -24.40 1.91
N HIS A 224 4.27 -25.13 3.02
CA HIS A 224 5.45 -25.58 3.77
C HIS A 224 6.31 -26.56 2.96
N ILE A 225 5.69 -27.55 2.30
CA ILE A 225 6.41 -28.57 1.53
C ILE A 225 7.02 -27.96 0.27
N LEU A 226 6.22 -27.22 -0.52
CA LEU A 226 6.64 -26.55 -1.74
C LEU A 226 7.68 -25.47 -1.46
N GLY A 227 7.57 -24.69 -0.38
CA GLY A 227 8.60 -23.73 0.01
C GLY A 227 9.96 -24.39 0.22
N ARG A 228 10.00 -25.54 0.92
CA ARG A 228 11.25 -26.31 1.11
C ARG A 228 11.77 -26.93 -0.18
N LEU A 229 10.89 -27.46 -1.03
CA LEU A 229 11.28 -27.97 -2.35
C LEU A 229 11.86 -26.87 -3.23
N LEU A 230 11.29 -25.65 -3.18
CA LEU A 230 11.80 -24.49 -3.90
C LEU A 230 13.16 -24.01 -3.37
N CYS A 231 13.42 -24.12 -2.06
CA CYS A 231 14.76 -23.87 -1.52
C CYS A 231 15.76 -24.95 -1.96
N ALA A 232 15.33 -26.21 -2.06
CA ALA A 232 16.18 -27.30 -2.52
C ALA A 232 16.51 -27.20 -4.02
N ASP A 233 15.56 -26.72 -4.83
CA ASP A 233 15.73 -26.49 -6.27
C ASP A 233 15.22 -25.11 -6.71
N PRO A 234 16.03 -24.05 -6.55
CA PRO A 234 15.70 -22.71 -7.02
C PRO A 234 15.54 -22.57 -8.54
N SER A 235 15.92 -23.58 -9.33
CA SER A 235 15.73 -23.57 -10.78
C SER A 235 14.30 -23.89 -11.20
N CYS A 236 13.52 -24.52 -10.31
CA CYS A 236 12.16 -24.97 -10.59
C CYS A 236 11.12 -23.84 -10.40
N HIS A 237 11.02 -22.95 -11.38
CA HIS A 237 10.04 -21.84 -11.37
C HIS A 237 8.58 -22.31 -11.25
N PHE A 238 8.25 -23.54 -11.65
CA PHE A 238 6.89 -24.06 -11.58
C PHE A 238 6.38 -24.21 -10.14
N ILE A 239 7.27 -24.51 -9.19
CA ILE A 239 6.91 -24.49 -7.75
C ILE A 239 6.56 -23.06 -7.32
N ALA A 240 7.32 -22.07 -7.77
CA ALA A 240 7.03 -20.67 -7.47
C ALA A 240 5.68 -20.22 -8.08
N ILE A 241 5.32 -20.68 -9.28
CA ILE A 241 3.98 -20.44 -9.88
C ILE A 241 2.86 -20.98 -9.00
N ILE A 242 2.98 -22.23 -8.51
CA ILE A 242 1.98 -22.80 -7.61
C ILE A 242 1.87 -21.97 -6.33
N LEU A 243 3.00 -21.53 -5.76
CA LEU A 243 2.99 -20.64 -4.59
C LEU A 243 2.34 -19.28 -4.89
N VAL A 244 2.48 -18.73 -6.10
CA VAL A 244 1.78 -17.51 -6.54
C VAL A 244 0.26 -17.74 -6.52
N ASN A 245 -0.23 -18.87 -7.04
CA ASN A 245 -1.65 -19.20 -7.02
C ASN A 245 -2.18 -19.30 -5.58
N LEU A 246 -1.44 -20.00 -4.70
CA LEU A 246 -1.83 -20.18 -3.30
C LEU A 246 -1.76 -18.89 -2.47
N THR A 247 -0.88 -17.95 -2.83
CA THR A 247 -0.77 -16.64 -2.18
C THR A 247 -1.74 -15.61 -2.74
N SER A 248 -2.21 -15.78 -3.98
CA SER A 248 -3.33 -15.04 -4.57
C SER A 248 -4.67 -15.50 -4.00
N ALA A 249 -4.84 -15.33 -2.69
CA ALA A 249 -5.99 -15.82 -1.92
C ALA A 249 -6.65 -14.69 -1.13
N ASP A 250 -7.75 -14.98 -0.43
CA ASP A 250 -8.41 -14.01 0.45
C ASP A 250 -7.50 -13.54 1.59
N VAL A 251 -7.85 -12.39 2.18
CA VAL A 251 -7.05 -11.73 3.22
C VAL A 251 -6.75 -12.68 4.40
N ASN A 252 -7.69 -13.54 4.80
CA ASN A 252 -7.50 -14.42 5.95
C ASN A 252 -6.48 -15.52 5.66
N LEU A 253 -6.50 -16.10 4.46
CA LEU A 253 -5.50 -17.09 4.09
C LEU A 253 -4.11 -16.45 4.01
N ARG A 254 -3.97 -15.27 3.41
CA ARG A 254 -2.67 -14.59 3.33
C ARG A 254 -2.08 -14.29 4.71
N VAL A 255 -2.90 -13.83 5.66
CA VAL A 255 -2.46 -13.62 7.05
C VAL A 255 -1.92 -14.92 7.66
N LYS A 256 -2.63 -16.04 7.50
CA LYS A 256 -2.17 -17.35 8.00
C LYS A 256 -0.85 -17.82 7.37
N LEU A 257 -0.59 -17.45 6.12
CA LEU A 257 0.64 -17.83 5.42
C LEU A 257 1.88 -17.06 5.88
N VAL A 258 1.70 -15.88 6.48
CA VAL A 258 2.79 -15.03 7.00
C VAL A 258 2.87 -14.99 8.52
N GLU A 259 1.90 -15.59 9.20
CA GLU A 259 1.90 -15.73 10.66
C GLU A 259 3.17 -16.47 11.13
N PRO A 260 3.80 -16.02 12.23
CA PRO A 260 4.93 -16.73 12.82
C PRO A 260 4.55 -18.19 13.09
N GLY A 261 5.24 -19.11 12.44
CA GLY A 261 4.85 -20.52 12.47
C GLY A 261 5.73 -21.40 11.59
N PRO A 262 5.38 -22.69 11.47
CA PRO A 262 6.22 -23.68 10.81
C PRO A 262 6.29 -23.55 9.28
N ILE A 263 5.48 -22.69 8.67
CA ILE A 263 5.40 -22.58 7.20
C ILE A 263 6.67 -21.91 6.64
N GLU A 264 7.19 -20.88 7.32
CA GLU A 264 8.38 -20.10 6.91
C GLU A 264 8.36 -19.69 5.41
N LEU A 265 7.16 -19.42 4.85
CA LEU A 265 6.99 -19.18 3.42
C LEU A 265 7.73 -17.93 2.94
N VAL A 266 7.70 -16.86 3.73
CA VAL A 266 8.39 -15.61 3.40
C VAL A 266 9.91 -15.83 3.34
N ASP A 267 10.47 -16.57 4.31
CA ASP A 267 11.89 -16.91 4.34
C ASP A 267 12.28 -17.80 3.15
N ALA A 268 11.43 -18.77 2.78
CA ALA A 268 11.65 -19.62 1.61
C ALA A 268 11.67 -18.84 0.29
N LEU A 269 10.67 -17.99 0.08
CA LEU A 269 10.59 -17.13 -1.11
C LEU A 269 11.75 -16.12 -1.15
N ALA A 270 12.14 -15.55 -0.01
CA ALA A 270 13.26 -14.63 0.08
C ALA A 270 14.61 -15.30 -0.19
N PHE A 271 14.83 -16.52 0.33
CA PHE A 271 16.01 -17.32 0.02
C PHE A 271 16.09 -17.62 -1.47
N THR A 272 15.02 -18.17 -2.04
CA THR A 272 15.00 -18.52 -3.46
C THR A 272 15.17 -17.28 -4.34
N LEU A 273 14.51 -16.15 -4.00
CA LEU A 273 14.72 -14.89 -4.70
C LEU A 273 16.19 -14.46 -4.66
N ARG A 274 16.85 -14.54 -3.49
CA ARG A 274 18.27 -14.18 -3.35
C ARG A 274 19.17 -15.01 -4.25
N ILE A 275 18.93 -16.32 -4.33
CA ILE A 275 19.70 -17.23 -5.21
C ILE A 275 19.37 -16.98 -6.67
N ALA A 276 18.09 -16.90 -7.03
CA ALA A 276 17.63 -16.73 -8.40
C ALA A 276 18.10 -15.41 -9.05
N ALA A 277 18.17 -14.35 -8.24
CA ALA A 277 18.61 -13.02 -8.66
C ALA A 277 20.14 -12.81 -8.57
N SER A 278 20.91 -13.79 -8.07
CA SER A 278 22.38 -13.74 -8.05
C SER A 278 22.97 -13.74 -9.45
N SER A 279 24.21 -13.26 -9.57
CA SER A 279 25.02 -13.53 -10.75
C SER A 279 25.60 -14.96 -10.74
N PRO A 280 25.92 -15.55 -11.90
CA PRO A 280 26.63 -16.83 -11.99
C PRO A 280 27.97 -16.83 -11.25
N GLU A 281 28.64 -15.68 -11.19
CA GLU A 281 29.90 -15.50 -10.44
C GLU A 281 29.67 -15.64 -8.93
N ASP A 282 28.61 -15.00 -8.42
CA ASP A 282 28.18 -15.15 -7.02
C ASP A 282 27.72 -16.59 -6.75
N SER A 283 27.10 -17.26 -7.73
CA SER A 283 26.65 -18.65 -7.61
C SER A 283 27.77 -19.64 -7.31
N ALA A 284 28.96 -19.44 -7.89
CA ALA A 284 30.07 -20.35 -7.71
C ALA A 284 30.53 -20.44 -6.24
N THR A 285 30.27 -19.38 -5.46
CA THR A 285 30.58 -19.33 -4.03
C THR A 285 29.49 -19.96 -3.16
N HIS A 286 28.26 -20.05 -3.67
CA HIS A 286 27.19 -20.81 -3.06
C HIS A 286 27.38 -22.30 -3.41
N SER A 287 28.32 -22.94 -2.70
CA SER A 287 28.59 -24.38 -2.80
C SER A 287 27.28 -25.17 -2.85
N ALA A 288 27.20 -26.17 -3.74
CA ALA A 288 26.04 -27.04 -3.95
C ALA A 288 25.29 -27.29 -2.63
N ILE A 289 24.05 -26.82 -2.55
CA ILE A 289 23.17 -27.04 -1.39
C ILE A 289 23.23 -28.55 -1.11
N PRO A 290 23.73 -28.98 0.07
CA PRO A 290 23.99 -30.39 0.29
C PRO A 290 22.70 -31.18 0.14
N THR A 291 22.66 -32.08 -0.84
CA THR A 291 21.48 -32.86 -1.24
C THR A 291 21.00 -33.87 -0.19
N GLN A 292 21.68 -33.97 0.96
CA GLN A 292 21.41 -34.98 2.00
C GLN A 292 21.24 -34.42 3.42
N LEU A 293 20.97 -33.13 3.62
CA LEU A 293 20.74 -32.59 4.96
C LEU A 293 19.29 -32.78 5.42
N SER A 294 19.06 -33.80 6.24
CA SER A 294 17.83 -33.95 7.03
C SER A 294 18.00 -33.28 8.40
N GLY A 295 17.18 -32.29 8.76
CA GLY A 295 17.18 -31.69 10.10
C GLY A 295 16.69 -30.24 10.16
N GLU A 296 16.75 -29.64 11.36
CA GLU A 296 16.46 -28.21 11.61
C GLU A 296 17.43 -27.27 10.87
N GLU A 297 18.62 -27.76 10.50
CA GLU A 297 19.61 -27.00 9.72
C GLU A 297 19.12 -26.63 8.30
N PHE A 298 18.07 -27.29 7.80
CA PHE A 298 17.44 -26.99 6.50
C PHE A 298 16.19 -26.11 6.63
N SER A 299 16.06 -25.34 7.71
CA SER A 299 15.00 -24.33 7.77
C SER A 299 15.24 -23.26 6.68
N PRO A 300 14.22 -22.87 5.89
CA PRO A 300 14.33 -21.76 4.95
C PRO A 300 14.97 -20.49 5.54
N LYS A 301 14.67 -20.20 6.80
CA LYS A 301 15.28 -19.08 7.52
C LYS A 301 16.79 -19.23 7.71
N SER A 302 17.26 -20.41 8.13
CA SER A 302 18.69 -20.69 8.27
C SER A 302 19.42 -20.59 6.92
N LEU A 303 18.81 -21.11 5.86
CA LEU A 303 19.35 -21.03 4.49
C LEU A 303 19.49 -19.57 4.04
N LEU A 304 18.46 -18.74 4.28
CA LEU A 304 18.48 -17.31 3.97
C LEU A 304 19.58 -16.57 4.74
N ILE A 305 19.69 -16.77 6.05
CA ILE A 305 20.72 -16.14 6.89
C ILE A 305 22.12 -16.48 6.35
N ASN A 306 22.36 -17.75 6.00
CA ASN A 306 23.63 -18.19 5.43
C ASN A 306 23.90 -17.54 4.07
N ALA A 307 22.90 -17.44 3.19
CA ALA A 307 23.04 -16.81 1.87
C ALA A 307 23.34 -15.29 1.97
N LEU A 308 22.69 -14.60 2.91
CA LEU A 308 22.94 -13.18 3.18
C LEU A 308 24.35 -12.96 3.77
N ASN A 309 24.78 -13.80 4.72
CA ASN A 309 26.10 -13.70 5.35
C ASN A 309 27.26 -14.03 4.40
N ALA A 310 27.09 -15.00 3.50
CA ALA A 310 28.10 -15.34 2.50
C ALA A 310 28.47 -14.15 1.60
N SER A 311 27.47 -13.34 1.26
CA SER A 311 27.65 -12.13 0.44
C SER A 311 28.53 -11.11 1.16
N PHE A 312 28.32 -10.93 2.47
CA PHE A 312 29.10 -10.01 3.29
C PHE A 312 30.58 -10.44 3.40
N LEU A 313 30.84 -11.73 3.60
CA LEU A 313 32.20 -12.26 3.72
C LEU A 313 33.00 -12.13 2.41
N TYR A 314 32.37 -12.36 1.25
CA TYR A 314 33.02 -12.22 -0.04
C TYR A 314 33.48 -10.78 -0.30
N THR A 315 32.68 -9.79 0.07
CA THR A 315 33.06 -8.38 -0.13
C THR A 315 34.21 -7.97 0.78
N VAL A 316 34.23 -8.41 2.05
CA VAL A 316 35.34 -8.15 2.98
C VAL A 316 36.63 -8.80 2.51
N ALA A 317 36.56 -10.01 1.92
CA ALA A 317 37.73 -10.73 1.45
C ALA A 317 38.29 -10.19 0.11
N SER A 318 37.43 -9.66 -0.76
CA SER A 318 37.82 -9.12 -2.07
C SER A 318 38.29 -7.66 -2.03
N SER A 319 37.91 -6.89 -0.99
CA SER A 319 38.53 -5.60 -0.73
C SER A 319 39.95 -5.80 -0.18
N SER A 320 40.97 -5.52 -1.00
CA SER A 320 42.34 -5.31 -0.50
C SER A 320 42.33 -4.25 0.61
N PRO A 321 43.20 -4.35 1.64
CA PRO A 321 43.13 -3.49 2.82
C PRO A 321 43.19 -2.03 2.38
N PRO A 322 42.11 -1.24 2.59
CA PRO A 322 42.11 0.13 2.14
C PRO A 322 43.10 0.93 3.00
N ALA A 323 43.89 1.77 2.34
CA ALA A 323 44.65 2.82 3.01
C ALA A 323 43.68 3.62 3.90
N ILE A 324 43.98 3.61 5.19
CA ILE A 324 43.15 4.11 6.29
C ILE A 324 42.69 5.55 5.98
N THR A 325 41.43 5.70 5.55
CA THR A 325 40.69 6.96 5.66
C THR A 325 39.36 6.63 6.33
N PRO A 326 39.19 7.00 7.62
CA PRO A 326 38.00 6.67 8.37
C PRO A 326 36.90 7.70 8.05
N SER A 327 36.21 7.54 6.92
CA SER A 327 34.90 8.19 6.75
C SER A 327 33.82 7.20 7.19
N LEU A 328 33.34 7.38 8.42
CA LEU A 328 32.18 6.67 8.96
C LEU A 328 30.93 6.97 8.11
N THR A 329 30.46 6.00 7.33
CA THR A 329 29.02 5.68 7.26
C THR A 329 28.84 4.17 7.27
N ASN A 330 27.84 3.73 8.03
CA ASN A 330 27.61 2.38 8.51
C ASN A 330 26.92 1.50 7.43
N ASP A 331 27.38 1.55 6.18
CA ASP A 331 26.66 1.09 4.99
C ASP A 331 26.84 -0.41 4.67
N GLY A 332 27.07 -1.24 5.69
CA GLY A 332 27.28 -2.70 5.54
C GLY A 332 26.11 -3.47 4.90
N ALA A 333 24.90 -2.89 4.84
CA ALA A 333 23.74 -3.48 4.16
C ALA A 333 23.73 -3.25 2.63
N HIS A 334 24.61 -2.40 2.11
CA HIS A 334 24.61 -1.97 0.71
C HIS A 334 25.53 -2.80 -0.19
N GLN A 335 25.72 -4.12 0.01
CA GLN A 335 26.63 -4.96 -0.83
C GLN A 335 26.01 -6.17 -1.57
N ILE A 336 24.68 -6.31 -1.58
CA ILE A 336 23.83 -6.88 -2.65
C ILE A 336 24.27 -6.73 -4.12
N SER A 337 25.14 -7.52 -4.73
CA SER A 337 25.32 -7.41 -6.19
C SER A 337 24.00 -7.80 -6.89
N PHE A 338 23.44 -6.94 -7.75
CA PHE A 338 22.28 -7.27 -8.60
C PHE A 338 22.54 -6.74 -10.01
N ASN A 339 22.54 -7.65 -10.98
CA ASN A 339 22.61 -7.32 -12.39
C ASN A 339 21.40 -7.96 -13.08
N PRO A 340 20.43 -7.17 -13.56
CA PRO A 340 19.21 -7.71 -14.14
C PRO A 340 19.48 -8.55 -15.41
N ASN A 341 20.60 -8.32 -16.10
CA ASN A 341 20.95 -9.03 -17.33
C ASN A 341 21.66 -10.37 -17.09
N VAL A 342 22.09 -10.64 -15.85
CA VAL A 342 22.92 -11.80 -15.54
C VAL A 342 22.35 -12.53 -14.32
N GLN A 343 21.04 -12.83 -14.37
CA GLN A 343 20.37 -13.60 -13.34
C GLN A 343 20.48 -15.10 -13.64
N ILE A 344 20.67 -15.91 -12.61
CA ILE A 344 20.73 -17.38 -12.77
C ILE A 344 19.36 -17.94 -13.15
N PHE A 345 18.29 -17.51 -12.46
CA PHE A 345 16.93 -18.04 -12.65
C PHE A 345 15.89 -16.89 -12.71
N PRO A 346 15.86 -16.08 -13.79
CA PRO A 346 15.02 -14.88 -13.86
C PRO A 346 13.52 -15.17 -13.68
N GLU A 347 13.02 -16.25 -14.28
CA GLU A 347 11.62 -16.67 -14.11
C GLU A 347 11.30 -17.02 -12.65
N THR A 348 12.16 -17.78 -11.97
CA THR A 348 11.94 -18.10 -10.55
C THR A 348 11.95 -16.82 -9.70
N ALA A 349 12.88 -15.88 -9.96
CA ALA A 349 12.94 -14.61 -9.25
C ALA A 349 11.64 -13.81 -9.44
N ARG A 350 11.13 -13.74 -10.68
CA ARG A 350 9.86 -13.10 -11.01
C ARG A 350 8.70 -13.69 -10.22
N TRP A 351 8.52 -15.01 -10.24
CA TRP A 351 7.43 -15.66 -9.54
C TRP A 351 7.57 -15.56 -8.01
N CYS A 352 8.79 -15.57 -7.47
CA CYS A 352 9.02 -15.29 -6.05
C CYS A 352 8.57 -13.87 -5.67
N LEU A 353 8.92 -12.85 -6.46
CA LEU A 353 8.44 -11.49 -6.25
C LEU A 353 6.92 -11.39 -6.37
N CYS A 354 6.29 -12.08 -7.31
CA CYS A 354 4.83 -12.12 -7.42
C CYS A 354 4.18 -12.73 -6.17
N ALA A 355 4.73 -13.83 -5.63
CA ALA A 355 4.22 -14.43 -4.40
C ALA A 355 4.40 -13.49 -3.19
N LEU A 356 5.58 -12.87 -3.05
CA LEU A 356 5.85 -11.88 -2.00
C LEU A 356 4.95 -10.64 -2.13
N LYS A 357 4.68 -10.17 -3.36
CA LYS A 357 3.71 -9.11 -3.65
C LYS A 357 2.33 -9.49 -3.14
N ASN A 358 1.85 -10.69 -3.45
CA ASN A 358 0.54 -11.16 -2.98
C ASN A 358 0.48 -11.20 -1.46
N LEU A 359 1.51 -11.76 -0.81
CA LEU A 359 1.59 -11.84 0.65
C LEU A 359 1.66 -10.48 1.35
N THR A 360 2.19 -9.45 0.69
CA THR A 360 2.32 -8.10 1.25
C THR A 360 1.10 -7.22 1.01
N VAL A 361 0.13 -7.65 0.19
CA VAL A 361 -1.11 -6.88 -0.04
C VAL A 361 -1.70 -6.45 1.31
N PRO A 362 -1.91 -5.13 1.54
CA PRO A 362 -2.27 -4.58 2.83
C PRO A 362 -3.42 -5.33 3.48
N SER A 363 -3.20 -5.70 4.73
CA SER A 363 -4.22 -6.24 5.62
C SER A 363 -4.20 -5.45 6.92
N HIS A 364 -5.17 -5.66 7.80
CA HIS A 364 -5.13 -5.08 9.15
C HIS A 364 -3.95 -5.60 9.99
N ASN A 365 -3.25 -6.64 9.52
CA ASN A 365 -2.17 -7.29 10.24
C ASN A 365 -0.77 -6.85 9.76
N ILE A 366 0.16 -6.72 10.70
CA ILE A 366 1.56 -6.35 10.48
C ILE A 366 2.49 -7.55 10.20
N TYR A 367 1.99 -8.79 10.20
CA TYR A 367 2.83 -10.00 10.10
C TYR A 367 3.63 -10.06 8.79
N ALA A 368 3.00 -9.79 7.64
CA ALA A 368 3.72 -9.79 6.35
C ALA A 368 4.88 -8.79 6.38
N ALA A 369 4.61 -7.57 6.87
CA ALA A 369 5.64 -6.56 6.96
C ALA A 369 6.76 -6.93 7.94
N THR A 370 6.40 -7.52 9.08
CA THR A 370 7.38 -7.98 10.08
C THR A 370 8.25 -9.12 9.52
N ALA A 371 7.65 -10.05 8.77
CA ALA A 371 8.37 -11.16 8.15
C ALA A 371 9.34 -10.67 7.06
N ILE A 372 8.89 -9.78 6.15
CA ILE A 372 9.73 -9.21 5.08
C ILE A 372 10.91 -8.40 5.64
N ILE A 373 10.66 -7.58 6.68
CA ILE A 373 11.73 -6.83 7.35
C ILE A 373 12.67 -7.79 8.09
N GLY A 374 12.09 -8.75 8.84
CA GLY A 374 12.84 -9.68 9.68
C GLY A 374 13.73 -10.65 8.89
N CYS A 375 13.36 -10.98 7.65
CA CYS A 375 14.14 -11.86 6.79
C CYS A 375 15.26 -11.12 6.02
N GLY A 376 15.29 -9.79 6.05
CA GLY A 376 16.38 -8.98 5.50
C GLY A 376 16.43 -8.91 3.96
N ILE A 377 15.34 -9.22 3.26
CA ILE A 377 15.30 -9.24 1.78
C ILE A 377 15.13 -7.85 1.15
N MET A 378 14.68 -6.86 1.93
CA MET A 378 14.36 -5.51 1.43
C MET A 378 15.51 -4.81 0.67
N PRO A 379 16.79 -4.88 1.09
CA PRO A 379 17.89 -4.31 0.32
C PRO A 379 18.02 -4.88 -1.10
N LEU A 380 17.68 -6.15 -1.32
CA LEU A 380 17.64 -6.75 -2.65
C LEU A 380 16.45 -6.22 -3.46
N ILE A 381 15.27 -6.11 -2.84
CA ILE A 381 14.07 -5.54 -3.48
C ILE A 381 14.33 -4.10 -3.92
N PHE A 382 14.98 -3.28 -3.09
CA PHE A 382 15.37 -1.92 -3.46
C PHE A 382 16.31 -1.90 -4.66
N ARG A 383 17.29 -2.81 -4.72
CA ARG A 383 18.19 -2.92 -5.87
C ARG A 383 17.50 -3.32 -7.16
N ILE A 384 16.50 -4.18 -7.07
CA ILE A 384 15.69 -4.59 -8.22
C ILE A 384 14.94 -3.38 -8.81
N ILE A 385 14.42 -2.49 -7.96
CA ILE A 385 13.68 -1.30 -8.44
C ILE A 385 14.56 -0.11 -8.80
N THR A 386 15.78 -0.02 -8.24
CA THR A 386 16.69 1.10 -8.51
C THR A 386 17.03 1.17 -10.01
N PRO A 387 16.81 2.32 -10.66
CA PRO A 387 17.19 2.49 -12.06
C PRO A 387 18.69 2.39 -12.24
N ILE A 388 19.14 1.44 -13.06
CA ILE A 388 20.56 1.34 -13.45
C ILE A 388 20.77 2.26 -14.65
N ALA A 389 21.41 3.42 -14.42
CA ALA A 389 21.65 4.47 -15.43
C ALA A 389 22.42 4.02 -16.69
N LEU A 390 22.97 2.80 -16.70
CA LEU A 390 23.91 2.32 -17.71
C LEU A 390 23.33 1.31 -18.71
N ILE A 391 22.08 0.86 -18.55
CA ILE A 391 21.50 -0.17 -19.44
C ILE A 391 20.42 0.48 -20.30
N ASN A 392 20.87 1.22 -21.31
CA ASN A 392 20.03 1.87 -22.31
C ASN A 392 19.54 0.89 -23.40
N ASP A 393 19.22 -0.36 -23.06
CA ASP A 393 18.56 -1.27 -24.01
C ASP A 393 17.04 -1.32 -23.77
N PRO A 394 16.26 -0.46 -24.45
CA PRO A 394 14.81 -0.42 -24.34
C PRO A 394 14.13 -1.71 -24.84
N LYS A 395 14.86 -2.66 -25.45
CA LYS A 395 14.31 -3.93 -25.91
C LYS A 395 14.37 -5.06 -24.88
N SER A 396 15.00 -4.84 -23.73
CA SER A 396 15.03 -5.81 -22.63
C SER A 396 13.70 -5.81 -21.84
N CYS A 397 12.61 -6.19 -22.51
CA CYS A 397 11.25 -6.28 -21.97
C CYS A 397 11.17 -7.13 -20.68
N ASP A 398 12.17 -7.99 -20.44
CA ASP A 398 12.23 -8.90 -19.30
C ASP A 398 12.64 -8.23 -17.97
N VAL A 399 13.46 -7.16 -18.00
CA VAL A 399 13.91 -6.45 -16.77
C VAL A 399 12.74 -5.79 -16.05
N ASP A 400 11.73 -5.41 -16.83
CA ASP A 400 10.53 -4.74 -16.38
C ASP A 400 9.57 -5.68 -15.64
N SER A 401 9.70 -6.99 -15.86
CA SER A 401 8.89 -8.03 -15.22
C SER A 401 9.16 -8.18 -13.71
N LEU A 402 10.37 -7.81 -13.26
CA LEU A 402 10.78 -7.86 -11.84
C LEU A 402 10.49 -6.57 -11.10
N LYS A 403 10.65 -5.43 -11.77
CA LYS A 403 10.49 -4.11 -11.17
C LYS A 403 9.08 -3.86 -10.66
N ASP A 404 8.06 -4.25 -11.44
CA ASP A 404 6.67 -4.00 -11.05
C ASP A 404 6.25 -4.74 -9.76
N PRO A 405 6.46 -6.06 -9.60
CA PRO A 405 6.12 -6.73 -8.35
C PRO A 405 7.01 -6.25 -7.20
N ALA A 406 8.29 -5.97 -7.42
CA ALA A 406 9.17 -5.42 -6.39
C ALA A 406 8.71 -4.03 -5.90
N LEU A 407 8.34 -3.13 -6.81
CA LEU A 407 7.79 -1.82 -6.47
C LEU A 407 6.45 -1.92 -5.76
N SER A 408 5.62 -2.89 -6.15
CA SER A 408 4.35 -3.18 -5.49
C SER A 408 4.56 -3.69 -4.05
N ILE A 409 5.60 -4.48 -3.79
CA ILE A 409 6.00 -4.85 -2.42
C ILE A 409 6.37 -3.59 -1.63
N VAL A 410 7.20 -2.69 -2.17
CA VAL A 410 7.59 -1.44 -1.48
C VAL A 410 6.37 -0.56 -1.19
N LEU A 411 5.46 -0.40 -2.15
CA LEU A 411 4.20 0.32 -1.98
C LEU A 411 3.36 -0.30 -0.84
N ASN A 412 3.12 -1.60 -0.90
CA ASN A 412 2.36 -2.32 0.12
C ASN A 412 2.99 -2.19 1.52
N MET A 413 4.32 -2.29 1.60
CA MET A 413 5.07 -2.11 2.84
C MET A 413 4.96 -0.68 3.36
N SER A 414 5.00 0.33 2.50
CA SER A 414 4.88 1.74 2.90
C SER A 414 3.50 2.07 3.47
N MET A 415 2.45 1.35 3.06
CA MET A 415 1.12 1.48 3.65
C MET A 415 1.09 1.02 5.11
N VAL A 416 1.91 0.05 5.51
CA VAL A 416 1.98 -0.45 6.88
C VAL A 416 2.78 0.51 7.76
N ALA A 417 2.12 1.19 8.70
CA ALA A 417 2.74 2.19 9.56
C ALA A 417 3.99 1.69 10.31
N ALA A 418 3.98 0.42 10.76
CA ALA A 418 5.11 -0.21 11.45
C ALA A 418 6.36 -0.41 10.57
N ALA A 419 6.21 -0.49 9.24
CA ALA A 419 7.31 -0.68 8.31
C ALA A 419 7.98 0.62 7.86
N ARG A 420 7.26 1.75 7.90
CA ARG A 420 7.75 3.05 7.40
C ARG A 420 9.09 3.48 8.01
N PRO A 421 9.34 3.36 9.33
CA PRO A 421 10.65 3.73 9.91
C PRO A 421 11.81 2.92 9.32
N TYR A 422 11.59 1.62 9.05
CA TYR A 422 12.59 0.77 8.42
C TYR A 422 12.84 1.18 6.96
N LEU A 423 11.79 1.39 6.17
CA LEU A 423 11.92 1.83 4.77
C LEU A 423 12.69 3.17 4.66
N ARG A 424 12.42 4.13 5.54
CA ARG A 424 13.16 5.41 5.58
C ARG A 424 14.64 5.20 5.91
N LYS A 425 14.95 4.30 6.85
CA LYS A 425 16.32 3.95 7.21
C LYS A 425 17.09 3.33 6.03
N GLU A 426 16.42 2.53 5.20
CA GLU A 426 16.98 1.88 4.01
C GLU A 426 16.97 2.76 2.75
N ASN A 427 16.95 4.09 2.90
CA ASN A 427 16.97 5.07 1.80
C ASN A 427 15.84 4.93 0.76
N ALA A 428 14.70 4.33 1.14
CA ALA A 428 13.57 4.15 0.22
C ALA A 428 13.08 5.45 -0.41
N ILE A 429 13.11 6.56 0.35
CA ILE A 429 12.68 7.87 -0.15
C ILE A 429 13.51 8.26 -1.38
N GLN A 430 14.85 8.23 -1.28
CA GLN A 430 15.72 8.61 -2.39
C GLN A 430 15.51 7.72 -3.63
N ILE A 431 15.38 6.41 -3.44
CA ILE A 431 15.17 5.46 -4.54
C ILE A 431 13.83 5.73 -5.24
N LEU A 432 12.77 5.91 -4.46
CA LEU A 432 11.44 6.18 -5.00
C LEU A 432 11.36 7.56 -5.67
N SER A 433 12.06 8.58 -5.17
CA SER A 433 12.17 9.90 -5.84
C SER A 433 12.75 9.75 -7.23
N ILE A 434 13.86 9.00 -7.37
CA ILE A 434 14.49 8.77 -8.68
C ILE A 434 13.52 8.09 -9.65
N ILE A 435 12.69 7.14 -9.19
CA ILE A 435 11.70 6.45 -10.03
C ILE A 435 10.54 7.40 -10.39
N ALA A 436 10.07 8.21 -9.43
CA ALA A 436 8.99 9.17 -9.65
C ALA A 436 9.37 10.26 -10.68
N ASP A 437 10.64 10.69 -10.69
CA ASP A 437 11.10 11.79 -11.54
C ASP A 437 11.48 11.36 -12.97
N GLN A 438 11.46 10.06 -13.29
CA GLN A 438 11.86 9.53 -14.61
C GLN A 438 11.05 10.05 -15.80
N LEU A 439 9.84 10.59 -15.57
CA LEU A 439 9.01 11.14 -16.63
C LEU A 439 9.55 12.46 -17.19
N ASN A 440 10.33 13.22 -16.41
CA ASN A 440 10.78 14.55 -16.80
C ASN A 440 11.96 14.52 -17.80
N ASP A 441 12.67 13.39 -17.92
CA ASP A 441 13.94 13.32 -18.67
C ASP A 441 13.79 12.79 -20.11
N ARG A 442 12.60 12.37 -20.57
CA ARG A 442 12.44 11.53 -21.79
C ARG A 442 11.51 12.04 -22.88
N ASP A 443 11.27 13.34 -22.96
CA ASP A 443 10.24 13.92 -23.85
C ASP A 443 10.46 13.69 -25.37
N ASP A 444 11.66 13.30 -25.84
CA ASP A 444 11.97 13.14 -27.27
C ASP A 444 12.09 11.70 -27.79
N SER A 445 12.00 10.68 -26.92
CA SER A 445 12.15 9.29 -27.38
C SER A 445 10.81 8.69 -27.85
N ILE A 446 10.80 8.06 -29.02
CA ILE A 446 9.65 7.32 -29.58
C ILE A 446 9.40 6.09 -28.69
N ILE A 447 8.72 6.28 -27.56
CA ILE A 447 8.25 5.19 -26.69
C ILE A 447 6.85 4.80 -27.18
N ASP A 448 6.65 3.49 -27.36
CA ASP A 448 5.34 2.92 -27.65
C ASP A 448 4.31 3.28 -26.54
N PRO A 449 3.03 3.54 -26.86
CA PRO A 449 2.03 3.93 -25.87
C PRO A 449 1.93 2.99 -24.66
N ASP A 450 2.13 1.67 -24.84
CA ASP A 450 2.09 0.70 -23.74
C ASP A 450 3.28 0.88 -22.80
N GLY A 451 4.47 1.12 -23.35
CA GLY A 451 5.68 1.44 -22.57
C GLY A 451 5.51 2.72 -21.74
N LYS A 452 4.87 3.74 -22.32
CA LYS A 452 4.54 4.98 -21.60
C LYS A 452 3.53 4.74 -20.48
N ALA A 453 2.52 3.91 -20.70
CA ALA A 453 1.54 3.55 -19.68
C ALA A 453 2.18 2.79 -18.50
N ILE A 454 3.04 1.80 -18.78
CA ILE A 454 3.80 1.07 -17.75
C ILE A 454 4.68 2.03 -16.94
N GLN A 455 5.37 2.96 -17.60
CA GLN A 455 6.21 3.95 -16.93
C GLN A 455 5.39 4.87 -16.03
N ASN A 456 4.29 5.44 -16.53
CA ASN A 456 3.39 6.29 -15.74
C ASN A 456 2.87 5.56 -14.48
N LEU A 457 2.52 4.28 -14.61
CA LEU A 457 2.07 3.47 -13.48
C LEU A 457 3.17 3.28 -12.43
N ARG A 458 4.43 3.09 -12.84
CA ARG A 458 5.57 2.98 -11.91
C ARG A 458 5.83 4.29 -11.18
N CYS A 459 5.79 5.42 -11.88
CA CYS A 459 5.92 6.73 -11.28
C CYS A 459 4.79 6.96 -10.27
N LEU A 460 3.55 6.65 -10.64
CA LEU A 460 2.41 6.73 -9.72
C LEU A 460 2.58 5.84 -8.48
N LYS A 461 2.93 4.55 -8.64
CA LYS A 461 3.20 3.65 -7.50
C LYS A 461 4.30 4.21 -6.57
N SER A 462 5.32 4.83 -7.15
CA SER A 462 6.42 5.45 -6.41
C SER A 462 5.96 6.70 -5.66
N ARG A 463 5.18 7.58 -6.30
CA ARG A 463 4.55 8.75 -5.66
C ARG A 463 3.59 8.35 -4.55
N MET A 464 2.80 7.29 -4.74
CA MET A 464 1.95 6.74 -3.68
C MET A 464 2.79 6.23 -2.51
N ALA A 465 3.87 5.48 -2.76
CA ALA A 465 4.75 5.01 -1.70
C ALA A 465 5.42 6.19 -0.95
N LEU A 466 5.87 7.21 -1.67
CA LEU A 466 6.42 8.44 -1.11
C LEU A 466 5.39 9.21 -0.28
N SER A 467 4.13 9.26 -0.70
CA SER A 467 3.06 9.91 0.06
C SER A 467 2.87 9.26 1.44
N PHE A 468 3.02 7.93 1.54
CA PHE A 468 3.02 7.24 2.83
C PHE A 468 4.31 7.47 3.62
N LEU A 469 5.47 7.53 2.97
CA LEU A 469 6.73 7.71 3.69
C LEU A 469 6.93 9.15 4.18
N VAL A 470 6.44 10.15 3.45
CA VAL A 470 6.66 11.58 3.73
C VAL A 470 5.39 12.20 4.29
N GLY A 471 4.29 12.10 3.56
CA GLY A 471 2.99 12.72 3.87
C GLY A 471 2.15 11.97 4.90
N SER A 472 2.71 11.07 5.71
CA SER A 472 1.96 10.40 6.79
C SER A 472 2.46 10.72 8.20
N GLU A 473 3.55 11.47 8.34
CA GLU A 473 4.27 11.54 9.61
C GLU A 473 3.61 12.42 10.67
N GLY A 474 2.82 13.41 10.30
CA GLY A 474 2.15 14.30 11.24
C GLY A 474 0.64 14.17 11.24
N TYR A 475 0.01 15.12 11.92
CA TYR A 475 -1.41 15.05 12.19
C TYR A 475 -2.15 15.10 10.86
N TYR A 476 -2.97 14.07 10.62
CA TYR A 476 -3.79 13.96 9.41
C TYR A 476 -3.01 13.96 8.09
N GLY A 477 -1.72 13.61 8.12
CA GLY A 477 -0.83 13.53 6.96
C GLY A 477 0.16 14.70 6.82
N GLN A 478 0.03 15.78 7.60
CA GLN A 478 0.99 16.88 7.50
C GLN A 478 2.40 16.42 7.90
N PRO A 479 3.50 16.91 7.32
CA PRO A 479 4.85 16.56 7.79
C PRO A 479 5.04 16.99 9.25
N ARG A 480 5.63 16.14 10.12
CA ARG A 480 6.02 16.61 11.46
C ARG A 480 7.15 17.63 11.32
N PRO A 481 7.05 18.85 11.88
CA PRO A 481 8.19 19.73 11.98
C PRO A 481 9.25 19.02 12.84
N SER A 482 10.40 18.74 12.23
CA SER A 482 11.45 17.87 12.77
C SER A 482 12.03 18.41 14.06
N GLY A 483 11.45 18.02 15.19
CA GLY A 483 11.90 18.47 16.50
C GLY A 483 13.17 17.80 17.01
N ARG A 484 13.76 16.78 16.35
CA ARG A 484 14.98 16.09 16.84
C ARG A 484 15.63 15.01 15.97
N LEU A 485 15.02 14.56 14.87
CA LEU A 485 15.61 13.53 14.01
C LEU A 485 16.20 14.20 12.75
N SER A 486 17.53 14.14 12.64
CA SER A 486 18.36 14.73 11.57
C SER A 486 18.21 14.01 10.22
N TYR A 487 17.01 13.57 9.84
CA TYR A 487 16.75 13.23 8.46
C TYR A 487 16.49 14.53 7.71
N ARG A 488 17.29 14.82 6.68
CA ARG A 488 16.95 15.89 5.73
C ARG A 488 15.54 15.59 5.25
N HIS A 489 14.59 16.46 5.56
CA HIS A 489 13.25 16.32 5.03
C HIS A 489 13.37 16.30 3.50
N PRO A 490 12.81 15.30 2.82
CA PRO A 490 12.75 15.32 1.38
C PRO A 490 12.04 16.61 0.97
N ASP A 491 12.55 17.25 -0.08
CA ASP A 491 11.95 18.44 -0.66
C ASP A 491 10.47 18.16 -0.97
N GLU A 492 9.58 19.14 -0.77
CA GLU A 492 8.13 18.98 -1.00
C GLU A 492 7.85 18.55 -2.46
N THR A 493 8.76 18.88 -3.37
CA THR A 493 8.82 18.42 -4.77
C THR A 493 8.82 16.88 -4.92
N THR A 494 9.27 16.17 -3.88
CA THR A 494 9.35 14.69 -3.84
C THR A 494 7.99 14.00 -3.89
N ILE A 495 6.88 14.68 -3.61
CA ILE A 495 5.54 14.10 -3.73
C ILE A 495 4.67 14.78 -4.78
N MET A 496 5.25 15.63 -5.63
CA MET A 496 4.49 16.39 -6.64
C MET A 496 3.93 15.50 -7.75
N LEU A 497 2.61 15.50 -7.92
CA LEU A 497 1.95 14.79 -9.00
C LEU A 497 2.07 15.52 -10.32
N MET A 498 2.34 14.77 -11.38
CA MET A 498 2.16 15.21 -12.76
C MET A 498 0.69 15.04 -13.19
N ALA A 499 0.26 15.78 -14.21
CA ALA A 499 -1.10 15.70 -14.73
C ALA A 499 -1.46 14.28 -15.23
N SER A 500 -0.52 13.57 -15.85
CA SER A 500 -0.71 12.18 -16.30
C SER A 500 -0.90 11.21 -15.13
N GLU A 501 -0.16 11.40 -14.04
CA GLU A 501 -0.29 10.59 -12.82
C GLU A 501 -1.61 10.86 -12.12
N SER A 502 -2.08 12.11 -12.10
CA SER A 502 -3.39 12.46 -11.55
C SER A 502 -4.54 11.75 -12.27
N ASN A 503 -4.49 11.70 -13.61
CA ASN A 503 -5.49 10.99 -14.41
C ASN A 503 -5.44 9.47 -14.17
N LEU A 504 -4.25 8.90 -14.05
CA LEU A 504 -4.08 7.48 -13.75
C LEU A 504 -4.54 7.13 -12.32
N LEU A 505 -4.32 8.02 -11.35
CA LEU A 505 -4.81 7.87 -9.99
C LEU A 505 -6.34 7.92 -9.93
N LEU A 506 -6.96 8.79 -10.73
CA LEU A 506 -8.41 8.86 -10.90
C LEU A 506 -8.96 7.55 -11.51
N GLU A 507 -8.36 7.05 -12.59
CA GLU A 507 -8.73 5.79 -13.22
C GLU A 507 -8.62 4.62 -12.22
N LEU A 508 -7.49 4.55 -11.52
CA LEU A 508 -7.23 3.49 -10.55
C LEU A 508 -8.26 3.51 -9.41
N LEU A 509 -8.59 4.69 -8.85
CA LEU A 509 -9.65 4.79 -7.84
C LEU A 509 -11.00 4.35 -8.38
N SER A 510 -11.31 4.77 -9.62
CA SER A 510 -12.55 4.42 -10.32
C SER A 510 -12.71 2.91 -10.48
N ASP A 511 -11.65 2.24 -10.93
CA ASP A 511 -11.61 0.79 -11.15
C ASP A 511 -11.70 0.03 -9.83
N VAL A 512 -10.97 0.43 -8.79
CA VAL A 512 -11.02 -0.26 -7.49
C VAL A 512 -12.37 -0.07 -6.78
N LEU A 513 -13.08 1.03 -7.04
CA LEU A 513 -14.43 1.27 -6.50
C LEU A 513 -15.54 0.50 -7.22
N HIS A 514 -15.43 0.22 -8.52
CA HIS A 514 -16.53 -0.31 -9.34
C HIS A 514 -16.25 -1.66 -10.00
N HIS A 515 -14.99 -1.92 -10.40
CA HIS A 515 -14.59 -3.05 -11.23
C HIS A 515 -13.24 -3.62 -10.78
N PRO A 516 -13.18 -4.30 -9.61
CA PRO A 516 -11.92 -4.80 -9.07
C PRO A 516 -11.19 -5.75 -10.05
N GLU A 517 -11.93 -6.47 -10.90
CA GLU A 517 -11.37 -7.40 -11.88
C GLU A 517 -10.82 -6.73 -13.15
N LYS A 518 -11.02 -5.41 -13.32
CA LYS A 518 -10.57 -4.70 -14.53
C LYS A 518 -9.05 -4.67 -14.62
N GLN A 519 -8.56 -4.91 -15.82
CA GLN A 519 -7.18 -4.64 -16.20
C GLN A 519 -7.10 -3.24 -16.80
N GLY A 520 -6.19 -2.42 -16.30
CA GLY A 520 -5.99 -1.04 -16.75
C GLY A 520 -4.76 -0.87 -17.65
N PRO A 521 -4.51 0.36 -18.13
CA PRO A 521 -3.36 0.68 -18.97
C PRO A 521 -2.04 0.33 -18.26
N GLY A 522 -1.09 -0.26 -19.00
CA GLY A 522 0.14 -0.79 -18.43
C GLY A 522 -0.03 -2.15 -17.73
N GLY A 523 -1.17 -2.82 -17.90
CA GLY A 523 -1.40 -4.21 -17.49
C GLY A 523 -1.61 -4.41 -16.00
N TYR A 524 -1.94 -3.36 -15.24
CA TYR A 524 -2.26 -3.52 -13.83
C TYR A 524 -3.63 -4.17 -13.65
N SER A 525 -3.76 -4.93 -12.56
CA SER A 525 -5.06 -5.43 -12.06
C SER A 525 -5.48 -4.56 -10.88
N ALA A 526 -6.72 -4.06 -10.90
CA ALA A 526 -7.27 -3.26 -9.81
C ALA A 526 -7.30 -4.03 -8.48
N GLU A 527 -7.43 -5.36 -8.50
CA GLU A 527 -7.33 -6.24 -7.32
C GLU A 527 -5.98 -6.13 -6.57
N SER A 528 -4.93 -5.68 -7.26
CA SER A 528 -3.61 -5.48 -6.63
C SER A 528 -3.58 -4.24 -5.72
N PHE A 529 -4.63 -3.44 -5.71
CA PHE A 529 -4.75 -2.23 -4.91
C PHE A 529 -5.96 -2.32 -3.97
N THR A 530 -5.96 -1.49 -2.93
CA THR A 530 -7.08 -1.38 -1.99
C THR A 530 -7.65 0.02 -2.04
N VAL A 531 -8.98 0.15 -1.94
CA VAL A 531 -9.67 1.46 -1.88
C VAL A 531 -9.05 2.33 -0.78
N LYS A 532 -8.87 1.73 0.41
CA LYS A 532 -8.25 2.37 1.57
C LYS A 532 -6.85 2.91 1.28
N GLY A 533 -6.01 2.12 0.59
CA GLY A 533 -4.67 2.55 0.21
C GLY A 533 -4.66 3.71 -0.76
N ILE A 534 -5.49 3.66 -1.81
CA ILE A 534 -5.55 4.73 -2.80
C ILE A 534 -6.07 6.02 -2.17
N LEU A 535 -7.17 5.97 -1.42
CA LEU A 535 -7.72 7.15 -0.75
C LEU A 535 -6.79 7.72 0.32
N TYR A 536 -6.11 6.86 1.07
CA TYR A 536 -5.10 7.33 2.03
C TYR A 536 -3.93 8.02 1.31
N SER A 537 -3.49 7.48 0.16
CA SER A 537 -2.46 8.14 -0.66
C SER A 537 -2.94 9.49 -1.19
N ILE A 538 -4.17 9.57 -1.72
CA ILE A 538 -4.76 10.83 -2.20
C ILE A 538 -4.74 11.87 -1.08
N ARG A 539 -5.22 11.50 0.11
CA ARG A 539 -5.17 12.38 1.29
C ARG A 539 -3.76 12.88 1.58
N CYS A 540 -2.77 11.99 1.61
CA CYS A 540 -1.37 12.35 1.85
C CYS A 540 -0.79 13.24 0.74
N LEU A 541 -1.15 13.00 -0.52
CA LEU A 541 -0.69 13.82 -1.65
C LEU A 541 -1.30 15.22 -1.60
N LEU A 542 -2.57 15.33 -1.20
CA LEU A 542 -3.28 16.60 -1.06
C LEU A 542 -2.79 17.46 0.11
N THR A 543 -1.84 17.01 0.94
CA THR A 543 -1.22 17.91 1.93
C THR A 543 -0.30 18.95 1.29
N SER A 544 0.04 18.79 0.00
CA SER A 544 0.75 19.79 -0.80
C SER A 544 -0.26 20.63 -1.60
N ASP A 545 -0.20 21.94 -1.45
CA ASP A 545 -1.05 22.89 -2.20
C ASP A 545 -0.84 22.77 -3.72
N MET A 546 0.39 22.44 -4.15
CA MET A 546 0.69 22.22 -5.56
C MET A 546 -0.06 21.00 -6.10
N ASN A 547 -0.15 19.91 -5.32
CA ASN A 547 -0.93 18.74 -5.69
C ASN A 547 -2.44 19.02 -5.68
N GLN A 548 -2.93 19.78 -4.70
CA GLN A 548 -4.33 20.21 -4.67
C GLN A 548 -4.68 20.99 -5.95
N ASN A 549 -3.82 21.93 -6.35
CA ASN A 549 -3.99 22.71 -7.57
C ASN A 549 -3.93 21.84 -8.84
N THR A 550 -2.92 20.98 -8.98
CA THR A 550 -2.78 20.07 -10.13
C THR A 550 -4.01 19.17 -10.27
N ILE A 551 -4.48 18.57 -9.17
CA ILE A 551 -5.67 17.72 -9.18
C ILE A 551 -6.91 18.55 -9.54
N ALA A 552 -7.10 19.71 -8.90
CA ALA A 552 -8.25 20.59 -9.17
C ALA A 552 -8.36 20.96 -10.65
N ILE A 553 -7.24 21.26 -11.31
CA ILE A 553 -7.20 21.64 -12.73
C ILE A 553 -7.41 20.43 -13.66
N THR A 554 -6.80 19.29 -13.35
CA THR A 554 -6.74 18.16 -14.29
C THR A 554 -7.91 17.18 -14.18
N SER A 555 -8.39 16.94 -12.96
CA SER A 555 -9.30 15.82 -12.64
C SER A 555 -10.23 16.11 -11.45
N GLY A 556 -10.28 17.35 -10.97
CA GLY A 556 -10.90 17.73 -9.69
C GLY A 556 -12.36 17.31 -9.56
N THR A 557 -13.21 17.70 -10.50
CA THR A 557 -14.64 17.36 -10.52
C THR A 557 -14.87 15.84 -10.48
N CYS A 558 -14.15 15.09 -11.33
CA CYS A 558 -14.27 13.64 -11.42
C CYS A 558 -13.80 12.94 -10.14
N LEU A 559 -12.70 13.41 -9.56
CA LEU A 559 -12.19 12.88 -8.30
C LEU A 559 -13.20 13.17 -7.18
N ASN A 560 -13.73 14.38 -7.09
CA ASN A 560 -14.70 14.77 -6.07
C ASN A 560 -15.97 13.90 -6.12
N ILE A 561 -16.43 13.51 -7.31
CA ILE A 561 -17.52 12.54 -7.49
C ILE A 561 -17.16 11.19 -6.87
N LEU A 562 -15.98 10.63 -7.17
CA LEU A 562 -15.54 9.35 -6.62
C LEU A 562 -15.34 9.39 -5.10
N LEU A 563 -14.82 10.50 -4.57
CA LEU A 563 -14.70 10.74 -3.13
C LEU A 563 -16.08 10.77 -2.48
N LEU A 564 -17.04 11.50 -3.05
CA LEU A 564 -18.41 11.54 -2.55
C LEU A 564 -19.10 10.17 -2.61
N LYS A 565 -18.85 9.38 -3.66
CA LYS A 565 -19.32 8.00 -3.76
C LYS A 565 -18.76 7.12 -2.64
N ALA A 566 -17.47 7.20 -2.34
CA ALA A 566 -16.88 6.44 -1.25
C ALA A 566 -17.55 6.78 0.10
N ILE A 567 -17.81 8.06 0.38
CA ILE A 567 -18.54 8.49 1.59
C ILE A 567 -19.96 7.90 1.60
N ALA A 568 -20.68 7.97 0.47
CA ALA A 568 -22.04 7.44 0.36
C ALA A 568 -22.10 5.90 0.48
N TYR A 569 -21.12 5.19 -0.08
CA TYR A 569 -20.99 3.74 0.03
C TYR A 569 -20.80 3.26 1.47
N HIS A 570 -19.95 3.95 2.23
CA HIS A 570 -19.82 3.71 3.66
C HIS A 570 -21.13 4.01 4.41
N THR A 571 -21.78 5.12 4.08
CA THR A 571 -22.93 5.64 4.86
C THR A 571 -24.22 4.85 4.61
N PHE A 572 -24.45 4.37 3.38
CA PHE A 572 -25.75 3.82 2.97
C PHE A 572 -25.74 2.35 2.54
N LEU A 573 -24.58 1.78 2.19
CA LEU A 573 -24.49 0.44 1.61
C LEU A 573 -23.62 -0.54 2.42
N ASP A 574 -22.95 -0.08 3.48
CA ASP A 574 -22.05 -0.88 4.32
C ASP A 574 -21.07 -1.75 3.50
N LEU A 575 -20.52 -1.19 2.42
CA LEU A 575 -19.61 -1.93 1.55
C LEU A 575 -18.34 -2.34 2.32
N PRO A 576 -17.98 -3.64 2.41
CA PRO A 576 -16.86 -4.12 3.22
C PRO A 576 -15.50 -3.51 2.85
N THR A 577 -15.37 -3.02 1.62
CA THR A 577 -14.15 -2.38 1.11
C THR A 577 -13.99 -0.92 1.54
N VAL A 578 -15.04 -0.30 2.10
CA VAL A 578 -15.07 1.10 2.51
C VAL A 578 -15.45 1.22 3.99
N ASP A 579 -14.45 1.01 4.84
CA ASP A 579 -14.57 1.20 6.30
C ASP A 579 -14.61 2.68 6.70
N ALA A 580 -14.80 2.96 7.99
CA ALA A 580 -14.88 4.32 8.52
C ALA A 580 -13.61 5.16 8.27
N ASP A 581 -12.42 4.54 8.33
CA ASP A 581 -11.16 5.21 7.99
C ASP A 581 -11.11 5.57 6.50
N THR A 582 -11.58 4.67 5.64
CA THR A 582 -11.65 4.88 4.19
C THR A 582 -12.59 6.02 3.85
N ALA A 583 -13.75 6.10 4.51
CA ALA A 583 -14.68 7.22 4.39
C ALA A 583 -14.09 8.52 4.94
N GLU A 584 -13.34 8.48 6.05
CA GLU A 584 -12.58 9.64 6.54
C GLU A 584 -11.62 10.14 5.46
N TYR A 585 -10.83 9.26 4.85
CA TYR A 585 -9.84 9.66 3.84
C TYR A 585 -10.50 10.30 2.64
N ALA A 586 -11.64 9.77 2.20
CA ALA A 586 -12.44 10.37 1.13
C ALA A 586 -12.98 11.76 1.51
N CYS A 587 -13.62 11.87 2.67
CA CYS A 587 -14.21 13.12 3.16
C CYS A 587 -13.15 14.20 3.41
N PHE A 588 -12.02 13.83 4.01
CA PHE A 588 -10.92 14.75 4.25
C PHE A 588 -10.27 15.23 2.94
N SER A 589 -10.13 14.34 1.95
CA SER A 589 -9.63 14.72 0.61
C SER A 589 -10.59 15.68 -0.10
N LEU A 590 -11.89 15.43 0.00
CA LEU A 590 -12.94 16.30 -0.54
C LEU A 590 -12.92 17.69 0.13
N TYR A 591 -12.67 17.72 1.43
CA TYR A 591 -12.49 18.95 2.21
C TYR A 591 -11.27 19.77 1.74
N LEU A 592 -10.11 19.13 1.55
CA LEU A 592 -8.91 19.81 1.06
C LEU A 592 -9.15 20.43 -0.33
N LEU A 593 -9.72 19.65 -1.25
CA LEU A 593 -10.04 20.10 -2.61
C LEU A 593 -11.12 21.19 -2.65
N SER A 594 -11.97 21.30 -1.62
CA SER A 594 -12.97 22.35 -1.54
C SER A 594 -12.35 23.75 -1.49
N SER A 595 -11.07 23.88 -1.12
CA SER A 595 -10.33 25.16 -1.14
C SER A 595 -10.20 25.74 -2.56
N PHE A 596 -10.19 24.87 -3.58
CA PHE A 596 -10.17 25.25 -5.00
C PHE A 596 -11.58 25.32 -5.62
N GLY A 597 -12.56 24.72 -4.97
CA GLY A 597 -13.96 24.67 -5.42
C GLY A 597 -14.70 26.01 -5.41
N PHE A 598 -14.10 27.09 -4.88
CA PHE A 598 -14.65 28.44 -4.93
C PHE A 598 -14.45 29.13 -6.29
N LYS A 599 -13.48 28.66 -7.08
CA LYS A 599 -13.10 29.23 -8.38
C LYS A 599 -13.24 28.24 -9.53
N ASN A 600 -13.00 26.97 -9.23
CA ASN A 600 -13.12 25.88 -10.19
C ASN A 600 -14.39 25.09 -9.90
N PRO A 601 -15.02 24.47 -10.92
CA PRO A 601 -16.12 23.54 -10.70
C PRO A 601 -15.75 22.49 -9.65
N PHE A 602 -16.49 22.46 -8.55
CA PHE A 602 -16.24 21.52 -7.46
C PHE A 602 -16.93 20.18 -7.73
N LEU A 603 -18.20 20.24 -8.09
CA LEU A 603 -19.04 19.09 -8.46
C LEU A 603 -20.02 19.50 -9.57
N PRO A 604 -20.57 18.53 -10.32
CA PRO A 604 -21.64 18.81 -11.27
C PRO A 604 -22.87 19.46 -10.64
N LYS A 605 -23.65 20.23 -11.41
CA LYS A 605 -24.82 20.97 -10.91
C LYS A 605 -25.88 20.07 -10.30
N GLU A 606 -26.02 18.85 -10.78
CA GLU A 606 -26.95 17.84 -10.23
C GLU A 606 -26.71 17.53 -8.74
N PHE A 607 -25.49 17.71 -8.22
CA PHE A 607 -25.19 17.49 -6.80
C PHE A 607 -25.64 18.64 -5.89
N SER A 608 -25.84 19.84 -6.44
CA SER A 608 -26.45 20.97 -5.74
C SER A 608 -27.99 20.91 -5.77
N GLN A 609 -28.55 20.22 -6.76
CA GLN A 609 -29.98 19.99 -6.85
C GLN A 609 -30.42 19.04 -5.73
N ASP A 610 -31.58 19.32 -5.15
CA ASP A 610 -32.15 18.55 -4.03
C ASP A 610 -31.22 18.37 -2.82
N LYS A 611 -30.18 19.22 -2.70
CA LYS A 611 -29.18 19.20 -1.63
C LYS A 611 -28.49 17.83 -1.49
N PHE A 612 -28.17 17.19 -2.61
CA PHE A 612 -27.63 15.83 -2.62
C PHE A 612 -26.33 15.71 -1.81
N LEU A 613 -25.37 16.61 -2.02
CA LEU A 613 -24.11 16.64 -1.28
C LEU A 613 -24.36 16.74 0.24
N GLU A 614 -25.22 17.68 0.64
CA GLU A 614 -25.55 17.90 2.05
C GLU A 614 -26.21 16.68 2.67
N LYS A 615 -27.14 16.02 1.96
CA LYS A 615 -27.77 14.77 2.44
C LYS A 615 -26.76 13.67 2.69
N VAL A 616 -25.77 13.49 1.81
CA VAL A 616 -24.69 12.52 2.01
C VAL A 616 -23.85 12.89 3.23
N LEU A 617 -23.40 14.13 3.35
CA LEU A 617 -22.52 14.58 4.44
C LEU A 617 -23.22 14.57 5.80
N ILE A 618 -24.49 14.98 5.88
CA ILE A 618 -25.30 14.92 7.11
C ILE A 618 -25.53 13.48 7.53
N SER A 619 -25.81 12.59 6.58
CA SER A 619 -25.96 11.16 6.89
C SER A 619 -24.64 10.57 7.39
N TYR A 620 -23.51 10.97 6.79
CA TYR A 620 -22.19 10.56 7.26
C TYR A 620 -21.90 11.06 8.68
N LEU A 621 -22.22 12.33 8.99
CA LEU A 621 -22.10 12.90 10.34
C LEU A 621 -22.94 12.16 11.39
N ASN A 622 -24.05 11.56 10.97
CA ASN A 622 -24.94 10.77 11.81
C ASN A 622 -24.58 9.26 11.82
N SER A 623 -23.53 8.83 11.11
CA SER A 623 -23.05 7.46 11.15
C SER A 623 -22.61 7.07 12.56
N MET A 624 -22.89 5.83 12.96
CA MET A 624 -22.49 5.32 14.28
C MET A 624 -20.96 5.27 14.45
N ILE A 625 -20.23 5.11 13.35
CA ILE A 625 -18.77 4.97 13.34
C ILE A 625 -18.21 6.09 12.47
N ILE A 626 -18.07 7.28 13.05
CA ILE A 626 -17.40 8.42 12.43
C ILE A 626 -16.14 8.78 13.19
N THR A 627 -15.07 9.04 12.46
CA THR A 627 -13.81 9.48 13.03
C THR A 627 -13.84 10.99 13.31
N PRO A 628 -13.05 11.50 14.28
CA PRO A 628 -12.98 12.93 14.54
C PRO A 628 -12.56 13.79 13.33
N ALA A 629 -11.64 13.30 12.49
CA ALA A 629 -11.20 14.03 11.30
C ALA A 629 -12.25 14.01 10.19
N GLY A 630 -12.95 12.88 10.03
CA GLY A 630 -14.06 12.76 9.08
C GLY A 630 -15.21 13.69 9.45
N LYS A 631 -15.53 13.76 10.75
CA LYS A 631 -16.52 14.69 11.29
C LYS A 631 -16.15 16.14 11.00
N HIS A 632 -14.93 16.55 11.36
CA HIS A 632 -14.48 17.91 11.11
C HIS A 632 -14.51 18.25 9.61
N ALA A 633 -13.99 17.38 8.74
CA ALA A 633 -13.99 17.60 7.30
C ALA A 633 -15.41 17.77 6.74
N ALA A 634 -16.35 16.92 7.15
CA ALA A 634 -17.75 17.02 6.73
C ALA A 634 -18.41 18.33 7.19
N GLU A 635 -18.19 18.72 8.45
CA GLU A 635 -18.65 20.01 9.00
C GLU A 635 -18.09 21.18 8.18
N GLN A 636 -16.78 21.19 7.88
CA GLN A 636 -16.17 22.25 7.08
C GLN A 636 -16.71 22.29 5.65
N ILE A 637 -16.93 21.15 5.00
CA ILE A 637 -17.52 21.14 3.65
C ILE A 637 -18.93 21.73 3.71
N LEU A 638 -19.76 21.34 4.68
CA LEU A 638 -21.12 21.87 4.86
C LEU A 638 -21.14 23.39 5.05
N LEU A 639 -20.19 23.94 5.82
CA LEU A 639 -20.04 25.40 5.99
C LEU A 639 -19.64 26.11 4.68
N ARG A 640 -18.99 25.39 3.75
CA ARG A 640 -18.50 25.92 2.47
C ARG A 640 -19.51 25.74 1.33
N VAL A 641 -20.44 24.79 1.42
CA VAL A 641 -21.32 24.35 0.29
C VAL A 641 -21.97 25.52 -0.46
N SER A 642 -22.51 26.52 0.25
CA SER A 642 -23.19 27.67 -0.37
C SER A 642 -22.30 28.55 -1.24
N TYR A 643 -20.98 28.38 -1.14
CA TYR A 643 -19.97 29.18 -1.82
C TYR A 643 -19.15 28.36 -2.83
N LEU A 644 -19.38 27.05 -2.94
CA LEU A 644 -18.73 26.19 -3.91
C LEU A 644 -19.40 26.33 -5.29
N VAL A 645 -18.61 26.22 -6.34
CA VAL A 645 -19.06 26.32 -7.73
C VAL A 645 -19.59 24.97 -8.18
N PHE A 646 -20.86 24.93 -8.59
CA PHE A 646 -21.51 23.75 -9.14
C PHE A 646 -21.91 23.99 -10.59
N GLU A 647 -21.14 23.45 -11.53
CA GLU A 647 -21.30 23.69 -12.95
C GLU A 647 -21.38 22.39 -13.75
N ASN A 648 -22.23 22.36 -14.76
CA ASN A 648 -22.26 21.29 -15.75
C ASN A 648 -21.29 21.70 -16.85
N ASP A 649 -20.01 21.41 -16.66
CA ASP A 649 -19.01 21.72 -17.67
C ASP A 649 -18.91 20.57 -18.70
N PRO A 650 -19.35 20.76 -19.95
CA PRO A 650 -19.17 19.79 -21.02
C PRO A 650 -17.70 19.59 -21.43
N GLU A 651 -16.76 20.48 -21.07
CA GLU A 651 -15.33 20.27 -21.30
C GLU A 651 -14.71 19.32 -20.27
N CYS A 652 -15.17 19.36 -19.01
CA CYS A 652 -14.87 18.31 -18.03
C CYS A 652 -15.29 16.91 -18.55
N ILE A 653 -16.35 16.83 -19.35
CA ILE A 653 -16.82 15.60 -20.02
C ILE A 653 -15.86 15.14 -21.13
N ALA A 654 -15.16 16.04 -21.82
CA ALA A 654 -14.21 15.66 -22.86
C ALA A 654 -12.96 14.95 -22.29
N ILE A 655 -12.55 15.25 -21.05
CA ILE A 655 -11.51 14.49 -20.35
C ILE A 655 -11.99 13.04 -20.05
N TRP A 656 -13.31 12.81 -20.00
CA TRP A 656 -13.88 11.46 -19.85
C TRP A 656 -13.64 10.56 -21.06
N ASN A 657 -13.15 11.06 -22.20
CA ASN A 657 -13.09 10.26 -23.44
C ASN A 657 -12.30 8.94 -23.31
N ASN A 658 -11.42 8.79 -22.31
CA ASN A 658 -10.70 7.55 -22.02
C ASN A 658 -11.25 6.76 -20.82
N LEU A 659 -12.17 7.34 -20.03
CA LEU A 659 -12.72 6.73 -18.82
C LEU A 659 -14.18 6.32 -19.06
N ASN A 660 -14.63 5.28 -18.34
CA ASN A 660 -16.02 4.86 -18.43
C ASN A 660 -16.92 5.91 -17.71
N PRO A 661 -17.79 6.66 -18.43
CA PRO A 661 -18.63 7.69 -17.81
C PRO A 661 -19.56 7.11 -16.73
N ASN A 662 -19.98 5.85 -16.88
CA ASN A 662 -20.83 5.16 -15.90
C ASN A 662 -20.16 5.06 -14.53
N ASN A 663 -18.83 5.06 -14.45
CA ASN A 663 -18.11 5.02 -13.18
C ASN A 663 -18.26 6.33 -12.39
N PHE A 664 -18.73 7.41 -13.00
CA PHE A 664 -18.97 8.70 -12.34
C PHE A 664 -20.46 8.91 -12.00
N GLU A 665 -21.35 8.11 -12.57
CA GLU A 665 -22.78 8.18 -12.25
C GLU A 665 -23.09 7.45 -10.93
N PHE A 666 -23.85 8.09 -10.03
CA PHE A 666 -24.36 7.40 -8.84
C PHE A 666 -25.41 6.34 -9.25
N ASP A 667 -25.29 5.14 -8.69
CA ASP A 667 -26.27 4.07 -8.86
C ASP A 667 -27.68 4.56 -8.51
N MET A 668 -28.68 4.17 -9.31
CA MET A 668 -30.06 4.63 -9.14
C MET A 668 -30.63 4.28 -7.76
N LYS A 669 -30.28 3.12 -7.20
CA LYS A 669 -30.65 2.73 -5.83
C LYS A 669 -30.03 3.68 -4.82
N LEU A 670 -28.76 4.03 -4.97
CA LEU A 670 -28.08 4.97 -4.08
C LEU A 670 -28.70 6.38 -4.20
N LYS A 671 -29.00 6.85 -5.42
CA LYS A 671 -29.71 8.12 -5.64
C LYS A 671 -31.07 8.14 -4.93
N GLN A 672 -31.84 7.05 -5.00
CA GLN A 672 -33.12 6.92 -4.32
C GLN A 672 -32.98 6.94 -2.79
N ILE A 673 -32.01 6.22 -2.23
CA ILE A 673 -31.74 6.20 -0.79
C ILE A 673 -31.37 7.61 -0.31
N VAL A 674 -30.44 8.28 -0.99
CA VAL A 674 -30.05 9.66 -0.66
C VAL A 674 -31.24 10.59 -0.78
N GLY A 675 -32.07 10.44 -1.82
CA GLY A 675 -33.27 11.25 -2.04
C GLY A 675 -34.26 11.21 -0.86
N GLN A 676 -34.34 10.07 -0.15
CA GLN A 676 -35.21 9.86 1.00
C GLN A 676 -34.70 10.50 2.31
N VAL A 677 -33.44 10.95 2.35
CA VAL A 677 -32.88 11.63 3.52
C VAL A 677 -33.59 12.97 3.70
N ILE A 678 -34.32 13.11 4.81
CA ILE A 678 -34.95 14.35 5.22
C ILE A 678 -33.90 15.18 5.97
N LEU A 679 -33.57 16.34 5.41
CA LEU A 679 -32.86 17.36 6.16
C LEU A 679 -33.90 18.02 7.07
N GLU A 680 -34.03 17.55 8.31
CA GLU A 680 -34.76 18.28 9.37
C GLU A 680 -34.13 19.68 9.55
N ASP A 681 -34.65 20.54 10.44
CA ASP A 681 -34.21 21.94 10.66
C ASP A 681 -32.74 22.12 11.18
N LEU A 682 -31.81 21.35 10.62
CA LEU A 682 -30.36 21.52 10.53
C LEU A 682 -29.94 22.85 9.89
N TRP A 683 -30.88 23.73 9.52
CA TRP A 683 -30.63 25.18 9.42
C TRP A 683 -30.00 25.76 10.71
N SER A 684 -30.08 25.03 11.83
CA SER A 684 -29.37 25.31 13.08
C SER A 684 -27.89 24.88 13.11
N ILE A 685 -27.37 24.15 12.10
CA ILE A 685 -25.92 24.12 11.88
C ILE A 685 -25.56 25.55 11.45
N ASN A 686 -25.04 26.31 12.42
CA ASN A 686 -24.68 27.73 12.32
C ASN A 686 -24.28 28.11 10.91
N SER A 687 -24.93 29.13 10.36
CA SER A 687 -24.43 29.83 9.17
C SER A 687 -22.96 30.14 9.42
N GLY A 688 -22.07 29.41 8.74
CA GLY A 688 -20.63 29.66 8.81
C GLY A 688 -20.34 31.10 8.48
N ALA A 689 -19.15 31.56 8.82
CA ALA A 689 -18.71 32.88 8.38
C ALA A 689 -18.81 32.97 6.85
N GLN A 690 -19.34 34.09 6.36
CA GLN A 690 -19.30 34.39 4.94
C GLN A 690 -17.85 34.65 4.52
N PRO A 691 -17.33 34.01 3.47
CA PRO A 691 -15.94 34.19 3.08
C PRO A 691 -15.71 35.58 2.50
N LEU A 692 -14.66 36.24 2.95
CA LEU A 692 -14.17 37.48 2.33
C LEU A 692 -13.45 37.13 1.02
N GLU A 693 -13.68 37.90 -0.05
CA GLU A 693 -13.08 37.65 -1.37
C GLU A 693 -11.54 37.49 -1.33
N MET A 694 -10.88 38.24 -0.45
CA MET A 694 -9.42 38.23 -0.31
C MET A 694 -8.83 36.92 0.23
N ILE A 695 -9.62 36.04 0.85
CA ILE A 695 -9.08 34.79 1.44
C ILE A 695 -8.72 33.72 0.40
N PHE A 696 -9.13 33.89 -0.86
CA PHE A 696 -9.01 32.88 -1.90
C PHE A 696 -7.82 33.04 -2.85
N SER A 697 -7.30 34.26 -3.01
CA SER A 697 -6.42 34.60 -4.15
C SER A 697 -5.13 35.26 -3.78
N ARG A 698 -5.02 35.74 -2.54
CA ARG A 698 -3.99 36.69 -2.16
C ARG A 698 -2.96 36.00 -1.27
N PRO A 699 -1.71 35.82 -1.73
CA PRO A 699 -0.66 35.21 -0.93
C PRO A 699 -0.41 35.96 0.36
N ILE A 700 -0.16 35.19 1.42
CA ILE A 700 -0.03 35.70 2.77
C ILE A 700 1.20 35.12 3.46
N LEU A 701 1.86 35.98 4.23
CA LEU A 701 3.04 35.68 5.01
C LEU A 701 2.63 35.47 6.47
N ARG A 702 3.20 34.44 7.10
CA ARG A 702 3.11 34.19 8.53
C ARG A 702 4.49 34.31 9.14
N SER A 703 4.58 35.00 10.27
CA SER A 703 5.72 34.89 11.16
C SER A 703 5.31 34.77 12.62
N ARG A 704 6.17 34.18 13.44
CA ARG A 704 5.94 34.05 14.89
C ARG A 704 6.11 35.40 15.57
N ILE A 705 5.25 35.69 16.54
CA ILE A 705 5.43 36.85 17.40
C ILE A 705 6.72 36.64 18.23
N PRO A 706 7.70 37.55 18.14
CA PRO A 706 8.95 37.43 18.89
C PRO A 706 8.66 37.47 20.40
N LYS A 707 9.40 36.68 21.17
CA LYS A 707 9.23 36.61 22.65
C LYS A 707 9.70 37.87 23.36
N THR A 708 10.58 38.63 22.71
CA THR A 708 11.19 39.86 23.23
C THR A 708 11.00 40.97 22.20
N ASN A 709 10.66 42.18 22.66
CA ASN A 709 10.42 43.37 21.82
C ASN A 709 11.64 43.84 20.99
N ILE A 710 12.77 43.14 21.04
CA ILE A 710 14.03 43.52 20.39
C ILE A 710 14.20 42.82 19.04
N GLU A 711 13.59 41.65 18.84
CA GLU A 711 13.74 40.87 17.61
C GLU A 711 12.71 41.30 16.56
N SER A 712 13.16 41.56 15.33
CA SER A 712 12.24 41.78 14.20
C SER A 712 11.41 40.51 13.98
N PRO A 713 10.08 40.62 13.85
CA PRO A 713 9.24 39.46 13.58
C PRO A 713 9.52 38.83 12.21
N TRP A 714 10.34 39.41 11.34
CA TRP A 714 10.48 38.96 9.95
C TRP A 714 11.85 38.33 9.64
N ASP A 715 12.36 37.48 10.52
CA ASP A 715 13.54 36.65 10.19
C ASP A 715 13.20 35.71 9.02
N LYS A 716 14.01 35.74 7.94
CA LYS A 716 13.85 34.89 6.74
C LYS A 716 13.67 33.42 7.08
N ALA A 717 14.30 32.92 8.15
CA ALA A 717 14.18 31.53 8.57
C ALA A 717 12.82 31.18 9.21
N SER A 718 12.04 32.18 9.61
CA SER A 718 10.77 32.03 10.34
C SER A 718 9.53 32.33 9.49
N ILE A 719 9.70 32.96 8.32
CA ILE A 719 8.60 33.33 7.44
C ILE A 719 8.10 32.10 6.69
N LYS A 720 6.79 31.83 6.80
CA LYS A 720 6.10 30.88 5.93
C LYS A 720 5.18 31.64 4.98
N VAL A 721 5.26 31.30 3.70
CA VAL A 721 4.39 31.86 2.65
C VAL A 721 3.27 30.86 2.38
N PHE A 722 2.05 31.36 2.24
CA PHE A 722 0.89 30.57 1.86
C PHE A 722 0.24 31.17 0.60
N PRO A 723 -0.33 30.34 -0.29
CA PRO A 723 -1.03 30.83 -1.49
C PRO A 723 -2.24 31.73 -1.16
N SER A 724 -2.89 31.49 -0.02
CA SER A 724 -3.99 32.33 0.44
C SER A 724 -4.22 32.21 1.96
N ALA A 725 -5.05 33.11 2.52
CA ALA A 725 -5.45 33.00 3.92
C ALA A 725 -6.18 31.68 4.20
N LEU A 726 -7.00 31.18 3.28
CA LEU A 726 -7.67 29.88 3.42
C LEU A 726 -6.68 28.71 3.50
N HIS A 727 -5.60 28.73 2.72
CA HIS A 727 -4.54 27.71 2.83
C HIS A 727 -3.80 27.80 4.16
N ALA A 728 -3.55 29.02 4.64
CA ALA A 728 -2.93 29.23 5.95
C ALA A 728 -3.75 28.64 7.11
N VAL A 729 -5.07 28.55 6.99
CA VAL A 729 -5.94 27.91 7.98
C VAL A 729 -5.65 26.42 8.13
N GLN A 730 -5.20 25.72 7.09
CA GLN A 730 -4.92 24.28 7.18
C GLN A 730 -3.83 23.96 8.23
N ASP A 731 -2.91 24.89 8.51
CA ASP A 731 -1.90 24.78 9.57
C ASP A 731 -2.48 25.04 11.00
N LEU A 732 -3.63 25.72 11.10
CA LEU A 732 -4.23 26.21 12.35
C LEU A 732 -5.52 25.47 12.74
N SER A 733 -6.10 24.75 11.78
CA SER A 733 -7.36 24.04 11.93
C SER A 733 -7.17 22.71 12.67
N PHE A 734 -8.06 21.76 12.43
CA PHE A 734 -8.13 20.48 13.13
C PHE A 734 -6.81 19.70 13.07
N GLY A 735 -6.27 19.39 14.25
CA GLY A 735 -4.99 18.69 14.40
C GLY A 735 -3.80 19.58 14.71
N SER A 736 -3.97 20.90 14.67
CA SER A 736 -2.95 21.83 15.14
C SER A 736 -2.70 21.60 16.64
N LYS A 737 -1.46 21.25 17.00
CA LYS A 737 -1.06 21.18 18.43
C LYS A 737 -0.97 22.54 19.08
N GLU A 738 -0.87 23.59 18.27
CA GLU A 738 -0.68 24.96 18.73
C GLU A 738 -1.99 25.56 19.25
N PHE A 739 -3.15 25.03 18.85
CA PHE A 739 -4.46 25.54 19.24
C PHE A 739 -5.42 24.43 19.68
N GLN A 740 -5.89 24.50 20.92
CA GLN A 740 -7.03 23.72 21.38
C GLN A 740 -8.30 24.54 21.14
N HIS A 741 -9.10 24.12 20.17
CA HIS A 741 -10.39 24.74 19.90
C HIS A 741 -11.43 24.22 20.90
N THR A 742 -12.02 25.12 21.69
CA THR A 742 -13.11 24.79 22.63
C THR A 742 -14.50 24.89 21.98
N VAL A 743 -14.57 25.48 20.78
CA VAL A 743 -15.76 25.74 19.98
C VAL A 743 -15.61 24.98 18.65
N PRO A 744 -16.70 24.58 17.98
CA PRO A 744 -16.63 24.07 16.61
C PRO A 744 -15.77 24.99 15.74
N ILE A 745 -14.84 24.40 15.00
CA ILE A 745 -13.92 25.13 14.13
C ILE A 745 -14.71 25.63 12.92
N ASP A 746 -14.52 26.88 12.54
CA ASP A 746 -15.00 27.44 11.28
C ASP A 746 -13.79 27.99 10.54
N ASP A 747 -13.33 27.25 9.52
CA ASP A 747 -12.13 27.64 8.79
C ASP A 747 -12.28 28.94 8.02
N ILE A 748 -13.50 29.27 7.57
CA ILE A 748 -13.73 30.52 6.87
C ILE A 748 -13.57 31.69 7.85
N LEU A 749 -14.10 31.55 9.08
CA LEU A 749 -13.92 32.56 10.12
C LEU A 749 -12.44 32.75 10.44
N ILE A 750 -11.68 31.66 10.58
CA ILE A 750 -10.23 31.74 10.83
C ILE A 750 -9.53 32.45 9.66
N ALA A 751 -9.85 32.10 8.41
CA ALA A 751 -9.27 32.71 7.21
C ALA A 751 -9.59 34.21 7.13
N ASN A 752 -10.82 34.60 7.45
CA ASN A 752 -11.24 35.99 7.51
C ASN A 752 -10.45 36.77 8.57
N ASN A 753 -10.30 36.19 9.77
CA ASN A 753 -9.52 36.81 10.86
C ASN A 753 -8.04 36.98 10.49
N ILE A 754 -7.45 36.00 9.80
CA ILE A 754 -6.09 36.08 9.25
C ILE A 754 -5.98 37.23 8.24
N ALA A 755 -6.93 37.32 7.30
CA ALA A 755 -6.94 38.35 6.27
C ALA A 755 -7.10 39.77 6.85
N CYS A 756 -8.01 39.95 7.82
CA CYS A 756 -8.16 41.20 8.56
C CYS A 756 -6.89 41.56 9.36
N SER A 757 -6.28 40.58 10.03
CA SER A 757 -5.01 40.78 10.74
C SER A 757 -3.90 41.25 9.78
N ALA A 758 -3.83 40.69 8.57
CA ALA A 758 -2.89 41.11 7.53
C ALA A 758 -3.18 42.51 6.96
N ASN A 759 -4.39 43.04 7.14
CA ASN A 759 -4.74 44.44 6.86
C ASN A 759 -4.45 45.39 8.04
N GLY A 760 -3.91 44.88 9.16
CA GLY A 760 -3.64 45.67 10.36
C GLY A 760 -4.84 45.84 11.30
N GLU A 761 -5.93 45.11 11.08
CA GLU A 761 -7.07 45.12 12.01
C GLU A 761 -6.74 44.30 13.26
N MET A 762 -7.07 44.82 14.45
CA MET A 762 -6.83 44.13 15.73
C MET A 762 -7.84 43.01 15.98
N ILE A 763 -7.75 41.93 15.20
CA ILE A 763 -8.55 40.70 15.36
C ILE A 763 -7.65 39.57 15.94
N GLN A 764 -8.22 38.40 16.17
CA GLN A 764 -7.52 37.19 16.59
C GLN A 764 -6.42 36.80 15.59
N SER A 765 -5.15 37.01 15.97
CA SER A 765 -3.98 36.74 15.14
C SER A 765 -3.36 35.34 15.34
N TYR A 766 -3.92 34.55 16.26
CA TYR A 766 -3.46 33.20 16.59
C TYR A 766 -1.96 33.13 16.92
N ASN A 767 -1.44 34.06 17.72
CA ASN A 767 -0.02 34.12 18.11
C ASN A 767 0.97 34.32 16.95
N PHE A 768 0.50 34.78 15.79
CA PHE A 768 1.33 35.10 14.62
C PHE A 768 1.18 36.55 14.21
N VAL A 769 2.18 37.04 13.47
CA VAL A 769 2.10 38.24 12.66
C VAL A 769 1.75 37.82 11.24
N TRP A 770 0.71 38.42 10.69
CA TRP A 770 0.25 38.17 9.32
C TRP A 770 0.50 39.42 8.47
N SER A 771 0.96 39.23 7.24
CA SER A 771 1.10 40.32 6.26
C SER A 771 0.81 39.76 4.88
N TRP A 772 0.22 40.55 4.00
CA TRP A 772 0.15 40.13 2.60
C TRP A 772 1.53 40.18 1.98
N GLU A 773 1.80 39.27 1.05
CA GLU A 773 3.11 39.18 0.38
C GLU A 773 3.45 40.49 -0.36
N ASN A 774 2.46 41.10 -1.01
CA ASN A 774 2.64 42.35 -1.75
C ASN A 774 2.93 43.58 -0.84
N THR A 775 2.50 43.55 0.43
CA THR A 775 2.92 44.55 1.43
C THR A 775 4.27 44.18 2.03
N GLY A 776 4.56 42.88 2.14
CA GLY A 776 5.83 42.32 2.59
C GLY A 776 7.05 42.68 1.73
N GLN A 777 6.88 43.09 0.47
CA GLN A 777 8.00 43.60 -0.33
C GLN A 777 8.66 44.84 0.27
N SER A 778 7.91 45.67 1.01
CA SER A 778 8.48 46.77 1.78
C SER A 778 9.33 46.24 2.94
N ILE A 779 8.83 45.23 3.65
CA ILE A 779 9.51 44.53 4.75
C ILE A 779 10.79 43.85 4.27
N HIS A 780 10.78 43.21 3.09
CA HIS A 780 11.97 42.61 2.48
C HIS A 780 13.03 43.65 2.12
N LYS A 781 12.61 44.80 1.58
CA LYS A 781 13.53 45.93 1.33
C LYS A 781 14.13 46.46 2.63
N ASP A 782 13.34 46.55 3.70
CA ASP A 782 13.82 46.99 5.01
C ASP A 782 14.77 45.96 5.66
N LEU A 783 14.52 44.65 5.48
CA LEU A 783 15.41 43.56 5.89
C LEU A 783 16.73 43.55 5.10
N GLU A 784 16.68 43.74 3.79
CA GLU A 784 17.88 43.85 2.96
C GLU A 784 18.68 45.11 3.28
N HIS A 785 18.01 46.21 3.61
CA HIS A 785 18.66 47.46 3.99
C HIS A 785 19.31 47.37 5.38
N SER A 786 18.68 46.68 6.34
CA SER A 786 19.25 46.44 7.67
C SER A 786 20.46 45.50 7.62
N LEU A 787 20.41 44.42 6.84
CA LEU A 787 21.56 43.54 6.63
C LEU A 787 22.76 44.24 5.96
N LYS A 788 22.49 45.20 5.05
CA LYS A 788 23.56 46.00 4.40
C LYS A 788 24.18 47.05 5.33
N LEU A 789 23.48 47.46 6.38
CA LEU A 789 24.02 48.41 7.36
C LEU A 789 24.95 47.72 8.36
N ASP A 790 24.69 46.45 8.68
CA ASP A 790 25.57 45.67 9.57
C ASP A 790 26.89 45.24 8.90
N ASP A 791 26.92 45.11 7.56
CA ASP A 791 28.15 44.82 6.80
C ASP A 791 28.98 46.08 6.44
N ALA A 792 28.46 47.29 6.70
CA ALA A 792 29.13 48.54 6.33
C ALA A 792 30.11 49.09 7.39
N ASP A 793 30.08 48.56 8.62
CA ASP A 793 30.91 49.01 9.74
C ASP A 793 31.79 47.86 10.32
N GLU A 794 32.65 47.24 9.50
CA GLU A 794 34.05 46.90 9.80
C GLU A 794 34.61 45.91 8.77
N PRO A 795 35.70 46.23 8.04
CA PRO A 795 36.40 45.24 7.25
C PRO A 795 37.14 44.27 8.19
N PHE A 796 36.59 43.08 8.40
CA PHE A 796 37.31 41.97 9.01
C PHE A 796 38.51 41.59 8.12
N SER A 797 39.69 42.12 8.48
CA SER A 797 40.98 41.65 8.02
C SER A 797 41.26 40.26 8.58
N LEU A 798 40.80 39.21 7.88
CA LEU A 798 41.38 37.88 7.99
C LEU A 798 42.76 37.92 7.32
N PHE A 799 43.79 38.31 8.06
CA PHE A 799 45.21 37.94 7.95
C PHE A 799 46.07 39.04 8.61
N GLY A 800 46.20 38.98 9.93
CA GLY A 800 46.98 39.95 10.71
C GLY A 800 47.55 39.37 12.00
N CYS A 801 48.31 38.27 11.91
CA CYS A 801 49.10 37.78 13.02
C CYS A 801 50.28 38.74 13.25
N LYS A 802 50.25 39.55 14.33
CA LYS A 802 51.43 40.25 14.85
C LYS A 802 51.51 40.13 16.37
N CYS A 803 52.52 39.38 16.79
CA CYS A 803 53.10 39.38 18.12
C CYS A 803 53.64 40.78 18.48
N GLY A 804 53.52 41.17 19.76
CA GLY A 804 54.49 42.10 20.38
C GLY A 804 53.93 43.19 21.28
N GLY A 805 54.01 42.96 22.60
CA GLY A 805 54.79 43.85 23.48
C GLY A 805 54.16 45.10 24.10
N SER A 806 53.97 45.02 25.42
CA SER A 806 54.36 46.02 26.43
C SER A 806 53.48 47.25 26.72
N LYS A 807 52.92 47.22 27.95
CA LYS A 807 52.84 48.28 28.99
C LYS A 807 52.86 49.76 28.54
N LYS A 808 51.79 50.51 28.90
CA LYS A 808 51.86 51.65 29.84
C LYS A 808 50.47 52.27 30.17
N THR A 809 50.20 52.31 31.49
CA THR A 809 49.59 53.37 32.31
C THR A 809 48.38 54.20 31.83
N PHE A 810 47.30 54.08 32.62
CA PHE A 810 46.34 55.09 33.14
C PHE A 810 46.45 56.55 32.64
N THR A 811 45.33 57.08 32.13
CA THR A 811 44.39 57.93 32.90
C THR A 811 42.97 57.71 32.40
#